data_AF-A0A0Q9N583-F1
#
_entry.id   AF-A0A0Q9N583-F1
#
_cell.length_a   1.000
_cell.length_b   1.000
_cell.length_c   1.000
_cell.angle_alpha   90.00
_cell.angle_beta   90.00
_cell.angle_gamma   90.00
#
_symmetry.space_group_name_H-M   'P 1'
#
loop_
_entity.id
_entity.type
_entity.pdbx_description
1 polymer ?
#
loop_
_entity_poly.entity_id
_entity_poly.type
_entity_poly.pdbx_seq_one_letter_code
_entity_poly.pdbx_strand_id
1 'polypeptide(L)'
;MKVQRQVGVAALACAMVWQLVSGVTVNAAGTKLTLSSQETITSGAIMKNYVWSTTRSNKEVSVNANVIEVDLTNPNVKIDAMAGTNNQFTKNQSVLGMVKDTGAVAGVNGDFYNTQAEGVPEGAQITNGQVMATPAKISGLYSFAITKTNQPIIDIFDFQGTVTAKDGTKFELGGVNKTFYWDDNDVPLIADGLFLYTSAWAMTQRAVDGTHVPTEALIQNDIVKEIQVDTNVKMIAPADGYILRGSGLAREFIVKHLKVGDKITTKYDMIPHDASKTYDWKNFKMLIGGSTLLVDEAKPSYFTRNINDFNGYSPVSRTAVGYSKDLKKAYIITADRNGPSAGMTLPELQQFMIDAGVWRGMVLDGGGSTQMVSRPLGDVDPKLVNKTQNGNQRAVANGLGVYSTAPKGDLLGLILKGQSLLFVNESSTYQFKAYDDYYNPIAVTGIVPQWSTTIANGSFKDNVYTPTMPGKTQIVAKSGKGSATMDVEVVGRDQITSMAFSSGSFSLTEGGDFKLPITVTTRSGATRELPAASATWELSGVKGTITNGVLHVDSTAGAQTAQVIAHYDGYSTMVTLPVGQEKVWYDLDKFAVMTTGDKYPVEVVSSVNIVPNNGNKNLEIAYDFSKGLGTKAAYARFNNGNGAPIEGEPEFITAKVLGDGSFNWVRAEVIDADGKLNYVSFTENMNWTGWRKVTADVSDLKAPLLVKSIYVANPANGQDERAVKGKINIDDISFIYKGQLPSLPKNAIKLNVNKKQATINSKPMTLEQAPTIVKDNTLVPIRFVTEALGGTVKWDDKERKVTVLRGDKLIDLWIDQADLLVNGSRVTAEVAPAIMNNVTMVPLRLISERLGFKVGWDPQNYGISIE
;
A
#
# COMPACT_ATOMS: atom_id res chain seq x y z
N MET A 1 22.14 -50.78 43.88
CA MET A 1 21.19 -50.63 45.01
C MET A 1 20.67 -49.19 44.99
N LYS A 2 19.37 -48.99 44.67
CA LYS A 2 18.50 -47.78 44.80
C LYS A 2 18.97 -46.45 44.14
N VAL A 3 18.35 -45.90 43.09
CA VAL A 3 17.00 -45.25 42.91
C VAL A 3 16.95 -43.75 43.31
N GLN A 4 16.37 -42.95 42.38
CA GLN A 4 15.75 -41.59 42.43
C GLN A 4 16.65 -40.33 42.35
N ARG A 5 16.55 -39.44 41.34
CA ARG A 5 15.50 -38.52 40.78
C ARG A 5 15.38 -37.17 41.52
N GLN A 6 15.67 -36.07 40.82
CA GLN A 6 14.90 -34.81 40.70
C GLN A 6 15.67 -33.83 39.77
N VAL A 7 15.23 -33.62 38.53
CA VAL A 7 14.34 -32.53 38.05
C VAL A 7 14.88 -31.12 38.36
N GLY A 8 15.43 -30.48 37.33
CA GLY A 8 15.67 -29.04 37.27
C GLY A 8 15.30 -28.54 35.88
N VAL A 9 14.09 -27.99 35.76
CA VAL A 9 13.59 -27.30 34.56
C VAL A 9 14.18 -25.88 34.59
N ALA A 10 15.08 -25.57 33.66
CA ALA A 10 15.58 -24.22 33.45
C ALA A 10 14.81 -23.57 32.29
N ALA A 11 14.07 -22.51 32.60
CA ALA A 11 13.38 -21.68 31.62
C ALA A 11 14.40 -20.80 30.88
N LEU A 12 14.54 -21.01 29.56
CA LEU A 12 15.15 -20.02 28.67
C LEU A 12 14.10 -18.94 28.35
N ALA A 13 14.26 -17.76 28.96
CA ALA A 13 13.62 -16.55 28.50
C ALA A 13 14.65 -15.78 27.63
N CYS A 14 14.48 -15.81 26.32
CA CYS A 14 15.23 -14.95 25.40
C CYS A 14 14.71 -13.51 25.52
N ALA A 15 15.41 -12.68 26.27
CA ALA A 15 15.26 -11.23 26.21
C ALA A 15 16.10 -10.70 25.03
N MET A 16 15.45 -10.23 23.96
CA MET A 16 16.10 -9.39 22.96
C MET A 16 16.33 -8.00 23.56
N VAL A 17 17.57 -7.72 23.96
CA VAL A 17 18.01 -6.36 24.31
C VAL A 17 18.68 -5.76 23.08
N TRP A 18 18.07 -4.74 22.50
CA TRP A 18 18.71 -3.88 21.50
C TRP A 18 19.75 -3.01 22.21
N GLN A 19 21.03 -3.26 21.97
CA GLN A 19 22.09 -2.29 22.25
C GLN A 19 22.47 -1.58 20.95
N LEU A 20 22.22 -0.28 20.91
CA LEU A 20 22.78 0.65 19.92
C LEU A 20 24.30 0.69 20.11
N VAL A 21 25.05 0.10 19.16
CA VAL A 21 26.49 0.29 19.07
C VAL A 21 26.75 1.43 18.10
N SER A 22 27.10 2.60 18.62
CA SER A 22 27.68 3.70 17.85
C SER A 22 29.16 3.38 17.58
N GLY A 23 29.43 2.74 16.44
CA GLY A 23 30.78 2.56 15.93
C GLY A 23 31.14 3.64 14.93
N VAL A 24 32.20 4.40 15.21
CA VAL A 24 32.86 5.30 14.25
C VAL A 24 33.50 4.45 13.16
N THR A 25 33.10 4.64 11.89
CA THR A 25 33.73 3.98 10.74
C THR A 25 34.68 4.93 10.02
N VAL A 26 35.95 4.53 9.91
CA VAL A 26 36.93 5.13 9.01
C VAL A 26 36.67 4.63 7.59
N ASN A 27 36.69 5.55 6.62
CA ASN A 27 36.43 5.32 5.20
C ASN A 27 37.42 4.32 4.55
N ALA A 28 36.86 3.26 3.96
CA ALA A 28 37.35 2.65 2.74
C ALA A 28 36.13 2.52 1.80
N ALA A 29 36.28 2.81 0.51
CA ALA A 29 35.21 2.67 -0.47
C ALA A 29 34.82 1.18 -0.58
N GLY A 30 33.81 0.75 0.17
CA GLY A 30 33.39 -0.64 0.29
C GLY A 30 31.87 -0.77 0.34
N THR A 31 31.37 -1.93 -0.10
CA THR A 31 29.96 -2.31 0.01
C THR A 31 29.59 -2.52 1.48
N LYS A 32 28.33 -2.26 1.85
CA LYS A 32 27.81 -2.48 3.20
C LYS A 32 26.58 -3.37 3.15
N LEU A 33 26.61 -4.50 3.86
CA LEU A 33 25.47 -5.39 4.03
C LEU A 33 24.88 -5.24 5.45
N THR A 34 23.62 -4.81 5.54
CA THR A 34 22.93 -4.62 6.83
C THR A 34 21.71 -5.53 6.89
N LEU A 35 21.63 -6.40 7.90
CA LEU A 35 20.42 -7.19 8.16
C LEU A 35 19.32 -6.25 8.70
N SER A 36 18.20 -6.13 7.99
CA SER A 36 17.08 -5.27 8.37
C SER A 36 16.05 -6.02 9.23
N SER A 37 15.80 -7.30 8.92
CA SER A 37 14.89 -8.16 9.69
C SER A 37 15.14 -9.63 9.38
N GLN A 38 14.66 -10.50 10.26
CA GLN A 38 14.62 -11.95 10.04
C GLN A 38 13.35 -12.54 10.63
N GLU A 39 12.84 -13.59 10.01
CA GLU A 39 11.62 -14.29 10.42
C GLU A 39 11.74 -15.79 10.13
N THR A 40 11.31 -16.65 11.05
CA THR A 40 11.25 -18.10 10.81
C THR A 40 10.08 -18.43 9.88
N ILE A 41 10.34 -19.20 8.82
CA ILE A 41 9.31 -19.66 7.87
C ILE A 41 8.73 -21.01 8.34
N THR A 42 9.64 -21.92 8.70
CA THR A 42 9.35 -23.25 9.25
C THR A 42 10.62 -23.79 9.94
N SER A 43 10.53 -24.90 10.67
CA SER A 43 11.69 -25.63 11.19
C SER A 43 12.71 -25.93 10.07
N GLY A 44 13.86 -25.27 10.10
CA GLY A 44 14.94 -25.45 9.13
C GLY A 44 14.96 -24.43 8.00
N ALA A 45 14.05 -23.45 7.96
CA ALA A 45 14.12 -22.34 7.01
C ALA A 45 13.80 -20.99 7.66
N ILE A 46 14.67 -20.02 7.41
CA ILE A 46 14.52 -18.64 7.88
C ILE A 46 14.60 -17.66 6.72
N MET A 47 13.77 -16.63 6.81
CA MET A 47 13.77 -15.48 5.92
C MET A 47 14.66 -14.39 6.51
N LYS A 48 15.57 -13.84 5.71
CA LYS A 48 16.42 -12.71 6.08
C LYS A 48 16.28 -11.60 5.05
N ASN A 49 15.99 -10.40 5.53
CA ASN A 49 15.92 -9.20 4.69
C ASN A 49 17.15 -8.35 4.97
N TYR A 50 17.79 -7.89 3.90
CA TYR A 50 18.98 -7.09 3.94
C TYR A 50 18.78 -5.78 3.18
N VAL A 51 19.47 -4.74 3.65
CA VAL A 51 19.79 -3.56 2.85
C VAL A 51 21.27 -3.64 2.49
N TRP A 52 21.55 -3.75 1.20
CA TRP A 52 22.90 -3.73 0.66
C TRP A 52 23.15 -2.37 0.01
N SER A 53 24.23 -1.70 0.39
CA SER A 53 24.56 -0.36 -0.09
C SER A 53 25.93 -0.34 -0.75
N THR A 54 26.07 0.44 -1.82
CA THR A 54 27.33 0.65 -2.55
C THR A 54 27.36 2.04 -3.19
N THR A 55 28.47 2.39 -3.83
CA THR A 55 28.61 3.62 -4.61
C THR A 55 28.59 3.30 -6.10
N ARG A 56 27.62 3.86 -6.84
CA ARG A 56 27.57 3.84 -8.31
C ARG A 56 27.77 5.25 -8.85
N SER A 57 28.80 5.46 -9.66
CA SER A 57 29.07 6.77 -10.28
C SER A 57 29.09 7.92 -9.26
N ASN A 58 29.79 7.72 -8.13
CA ASN A 58 29.90 8.65 -6.99
C ASN A 58 28.57 8.96 -6.26
N LYS A 59 27.53 8.14 -6.45
CA LYS A 59 26.28 8.23 -5.69
C LYS A 59 26.08 6.97 -4.87
N GLU A 60 25.72 7.15 -3.61
CA GLU A 60 25.29 6.04 -2.76
C GLU A 60 23.97 5.49 -3.30
N VAL A 61 23.92 4.17 -3.45
CA VAL A 61 22.70 3.44 -3.82
C VAL A 61 22.47 2.34 -2.81
N SER A 62 21.21 2.05 -2.54
CA SER A 62 20.80 0.96 -1.67
C SER A 62 19.88 -0.01 -2.41
N VAL A 63 19.97 -1.28 -2.04
CA VAL A 63 19.22 -2.38 -2.62
C VAL A 63 18.64 -3.22 -1.49
N ASN A 64 17.33 -3.44 -1.55
CA ASN A 64 16.67 -4.43 -0.72
C ASN A 64 16.94 -5.80 -1.31
N ALA A 65 17.53 -6.69 -0.51
CA ALA A 65 17.82 -8.05 -0.88
C ALA A 65 17.23 -9.01 0.15
N ASN A 66 16.76 -10.15 -0.32
CA ASN A 66 15.99 -11.11 0.44
C ASN A 66 16.67 -12.48 0.31
N VAL A 67 16.85 -13.17 1.42
CA VAL A 67 17.52 -14.48 1.48
C VAL A 67 16.66 -15.46 2.28
N ILE A 68 16.27 -16.55 1.65
CA ILE A 68 15.79 -17.73 2.37
C ILE A 68 17.00 -18.63 2.60
N GLU A 69 17.37 -18.78 3.87
CA GLU A 69 18.41 -19.71 4.31
C GLU A 69 17.75 -21.01 4.75
N VAL A 70 18.14 -22.12 4.12
CA VAL A 70 17.60 -23.45 4.40
C VAL A 70 18.70 -24.34 4.96
N ASP A 71 18.46 -24.93 6.13
CA ASP A 71 19.31 -25.95 6.75
C ASP A 71 19.04 -27.32 6.11
N LEU A 72 19.96 -27.76 5.26
CA LEU A 72 19.90 -29.04 4.55
C LEU A 72 20.09 -30.25 5.48
N THR A 73 20.53 -30.04 6.73
CA THR A 73 20.64 -31.10 7.73
C THR A 73 19.35 -31.30 8.54
N ASN A 74 18.40 -30.37 8.45
CA ASN A 74 17.14 -30.46 9.16
C ASN A 74 16.17 -31.39 8.39
N PRO A 75 15.64 -32.46 9.02
CA PRO A 75 14.74 -33.43 8.35
C PRO A 75 13.34 -32.87 8.07
N ASN A 76 12.99 -31.73 8.65
CA ASN A 76 11.66 -31.11 8.57
C ASN A 76 11.54 -30.05 7.46
N VAL A 77 12.55 -29.91 6.61
CA VAL A 77 12.53 -29.03 5.45
C VAL A 77 13.10 -29.73 4.22
N LYS A 78 12.53 -29.44 3.05
CA LYS A 78 13.15 -29.80 1.77
C LYS A 78 13.05 -28.66 0.78
N ILE A 79 13.96 -28.68 -0.20
CA ILE A 79 13.91 -27.84 -1.40
C ILE A 79 13.56 -28.75 -2.57
N ASP A 80 12.70 -28.28 -3.48
CA ASP A 80 12.30 -29.01 -4.69
C ASP A 80 12.01 -28.02 -5.83
N ALA A 81 12.12 -28.48 -7.08
CA ALA A 81 11.78 -27.66 -8.24
C ALA A 81 10.26 -27.67 -8.47
N MET A 82 9.70 -26.54 -8.86
CA MET A 82 8.29 -26.33 -9.22
C MET A 82 8.21 -26.00 -10.71
N ALA A 83 7.22 -26.49 -11.42
CA ALA A 83 6.81 -25.97 -12.74
C ALA A 83 5.51 -25.15 -12.60
N GLY A 84 4.96 -24.69 -13.73
CA GLY A 84 3.72 -23.93 -13.81
C GLY A 84 2.48 -24.63 -13.21
N THR A 85 1.27 -24.23 -13.61
CA THR A 85 0.03 -24.74 -13.01
C THR A 85 -0.02 -26.28 -12.98
N ASN A 86 -0.37 -26.84 -11.82
CA ASN A 86 -0.33 -28.29 -11.54
C ASN A 86 1.05 -28.94 -11.72
N ASN A 87 2.12 -28.18 -11.53
CA ASN A 87 3.50 -28.63 -11.70
C ASN A 87 3.78 -29.17 -13.12
N GLN A 88 3.23 -28.50 -14.14
CA GLN A 88 3.45 -28.80 -15.55
C GLN A 88 4.09 -27.62 -16.29
N PHE A 89 4.88 -27.91 -17.31
CA PHE A 89 5.34 -26.89 -18.26
C PHE A 89 4.21 -26.45 -19.18
N THR A 90 4.46 -25.36 -19.91
CA THR A 90 3.53 -24.75 -20.87
C THR A 90 2.25 -24.16 -20.27
N LYS A 91 2.20 -24.14 -18.94
CA LYS A 91 1.18 -23.47 -18.13
C LYS A 91 1.86 -22.50 -17.17
N ASN A 92 2.62 -21.55 -17.71
CA ASN A 92 3.38 -20.59 -16.91
C ASN A 92 2.51 -19.95 -15.82
N GLN A 93 3.09 -19.77 -14.64
CA GLN A 93 2.37 -19.29 -13.46
C GLN A 93 3.26 -18.35 -12.64
N SER A 94 2.66 -17.49 -11.82
CA SER A 94 3.42 -16.72 -10.84
C SER A 94 4.06 -17.65 -9.81
N VAL A 95 5.14 -17.20 -9.16
CA VAL A 95 5.76 -17.97 -8.08
C VAL A 95 4.78 -18.19 -6.94
N LEU A 96 3.94 -17.20 -6.63
CA LEU A 96 2.92 -17.35 -5.60
C LEU A 96 1.90 -18.44 -5.95
N GLY A 97 1.48 -18.51 -7.21
CA GLY A 97 0.62 -19.59 -7.68
C GLY A 97 1.31 -20.94 -7.54
N MET A 98 2.55 -21.07 -8.00
CA MET A 98 3.31 -22.34 -7.90
C MET A 98 3.47 -22.79 -6.44
N VAL A 99 3.79 -21.87 -5.52
CA VAL A 99 3.93 -22.18 -4.08
C VAL A 99 2.60 -22.66 -3.50
N LYS A 100 1.47 -22.05 -3.88
CA LYS A 100 0.14 -22.48 -3.43
C LYS A 100 -0.25 -23.85 -4.00
N ASP A 101 -0.03 -24.08 -5.29
CA ASP A 101 -0.40 -25.33 -5.97
C ASP A 101 0.38 -26.53 -5.44
N THR A 102 1.66 -26.34 -5.09
CA THR A 102 2.53 -27.42 -4.64
C THR A 102 2.53 -27.62 -3.12
N GLY A 103 1.96 -26.68 -2.36
CA GLY A 103 2.01 -26.68 -0.90
C GLY A 103 3.38 -26.30 -0.33
N ALA A 104 4.24 -25.64 -1.11
CA ALA A 104 5.45 -25.03 -0.61
C ALA A 104 5.11 -23.91 0.41
N VAL A 105 6.03 -23.65 1.33
CA VAL A 105 5.91 -22.57 2.32
C VAL A 105 6.69 -21.32 1.90
N ALA A 106 7.61 -21.44 0.95
CA ALA A 106 8.32 -20.33 0.33
C ALA A 106 8.84 -20.74 -1.06
N GLY A 107 9.29 -19.78 -1.86
CA GLY A 107 9.94 -20.07 -3.13
C GLY A 107 10.32 -18.85 -3.95
N VAL A 108 11.06 -19.08 -5.02
CA VAL A 108 11.45 -18.07 -6.01
C VAL A 108 11.21 -18.55 -7.43
N ASN A 109 11.33 -17.65 -8.42
CA ASN A 109 11.38 -18.03 -9.83
C ASN A 109 12.68 -18.79 -10.13
N GLY A 110 12.65 -19.59 -11.19
CA GLY A 110 13.72 -20.52 -11.54
C GLY A 110 14.53 -20.10 -12.77
N ASP A 111 14.58 -21.02 -13.71
CA ASP A 111 15.45 -21.05 -14.86
C ASP A 111 15.09 -20.01 -15.94
N PHE A 112 16.03 -19.79 -16.86
CA PHE A 112 15.80 -19.06 -18.11
C PHE A 112 14.88 -19.86 -19.04
N TYR A 113 14.12 -19.15 -19.87
CA TYR A 113 13.25 -19.73 -20.87
C TYR A 113 13.00 -18.75 -22.01
N ASN A 114 12.69 -19.28 -23.19
CA ASN A 114 12.28 -18.47 -24.32
C ASN A 114 10.85 -17.92 -24.08
N THR A 115 10.76 -16.63 -23.77
CA THR A 115 9.49 -15.93 -23.51
C THR A 115 8.57 -15.81 -24.72
N GLN A 116 9.06 -16.06 -25.93
CA GLN A 116 8.27 -16.06 -27.17
C GLN A 116 7.79 -17.46 -27.57
N ALA A 117 8.24 -18.50 -26.87
CA ALA A 117 7.88 -19.88 -27.13
C ALA A 117 6.90 -20.42 -26.08
N GLU A 118 6.82 -21.73 -25.93
CA GLU A 118 5.81 -22.40 -25.10
C GLU A 118 6.03 -22.27 -23.58
N GLY A 119 7.08 -21.58 -23.10
CA GLY A 119 7.31 -21.42 -21.67
C GLY A 119 7.83 -22.68 -20.98
N VAL A 120 9.01 -23.15 -21.41
CA VAL A 120 9.71 -24.31 -20.83
C VAL A 120 11.16 -23.94 -20.51
N PRO A 121 11.78 -24.53 -19.46
CA PRO A 121 13.14 -24.17 -19.05
C PRO A 121 14.20 -24.52 -20.10
N GLU A 122 15.23 -23.67 -20.23
CA GLU A 122 16.42 -23.91 -21.05
C GLU A 122 17.33 -24.98 -20.45
N GLY A 123 17.53 -24.97 -19.14
CA GLY A 123 18.26 -25.98 -18.38
C GLY A 123 17.40 -27.20 -18.03
N ALA A 124 17.97 -28.05 -17.18
CA ALA A 124 17.30 -29.27 -16.73
C ALA A 124 16.38 -29.01 -15.54
N GLN A 125 15.42 -29.91 -15.35
CA GLN A 125 14.60 -29.94 -14.15
C GLN A 125 14.33 -31.38 -13.72
N ILE A 126 14.61 -31.66 -12.44
CA ILE A 126 14.13 -32.83 -11.72
C ILE A 126 13.24 -32.33 -10.59
N THR A 127 12.00 -32.83 -10.54
CA THR A 127 11.06 -32.56 -9.45
C THR A 127 10.70 -33.88 -8.80
N ASN A 128 10.82 -33.99 -7.47
CA ASN A 128 10.51 -35.21 -6.72
C ASN A 128 11.20 -36.47 -7.30
N GLY A 129 12.46 -36.33 -7.74
CA GLY A 129 13.26 -37.39 -8.36
C GLY A 129 12.86 -37.79 -9.79
N GLN A 130 11.87 -37.13 -10.40
CA GLN A 130 11.42 -37.38 -11.77
C GLN A 130 12.03 -36.36 -12.74
N VAL A 131 12.54 -36.81 -13.88
CA VAL A 131 13.05 -35.94 -14.94
C VAL A 131 11.87 -35.23 -15.61
N MET A 132 11.77 -33.92 -15.38
CA MET A 132 10.77 -33.07 -15.99
C MET A 132 11.29 -32.50 -17.30
N ALA A 133 12.54 -32.03 -17.35
CA ALA A 133 13.20 -31.56 -18.56
C ALA A 133 14.70 -31.86 -18.51
N THR A 134 15.32 -32.10 -19.65
CA THR A 134 16.78 -32.29 -19.76
C THR A 134 17.48 -30.96 -19.99
N PRO A 135 18.82 -30.87 -19.99
CA PRO A 135 19.53 -29.65 -20.44
C PRO A 135 19.29 -29.39 -21.94
N ALA A 136 19.29 -28.12 -22.37
CA ALA A 136 19.51 -27.78 -23.78
C ALA A 136 20.98 -27.99 -24.14
N LYS A 137 21.27 -28.25 -25.43
CA LYS A 137 22.64 -28.38 -25.94
C LYS A 137 23.30 -27.00 -26.14
N ILE A 138 23.43 -26.25 -25.05
CA ILE A 138 23.99 -24.90 -24.99
C ILE A 138 25.09 -24.90 -23.92
N SER A 139 26.28 -24.41 -24.26
CA SER A 139 27.43 -24.45 -23.37
C SER A 139 27.26 -23.50 -22.18
N GLY A 140 27.82 -23.91 -21.02
CA GLY A 140 27.97 -23.04 -19.85
C GLY A 140 26.72 -22.86 -18.99
N LEU A 141 25.64 -23.63 -19.22
CA LEU A 141 24.42 -23.65 -18.41
C LEU A 141 24.60 -24.46 -17.12
N TYR A 142 24.77 -23.79 -15.98
CA TYR A 142 24.82 -24.43 -14.68
C TYR A 142 23.44 -24.84 -14.18
N SER A 143 23.41 -25.91 -13.39
CA SER A 143 22.24 -26.37 -12.66
C SER A 143 22.54 -26.51 -11.17
N PHE A 144 21.55 -26.27 -10.34
CA PHE A 144 21.58 -26.54 -8.90
C PHE A 144 20.81 -27.83 -8.63
N ALA A 145 21.46 -28.79 -7.99
CA ALA A 145 20.87 -30.06 -7.62
C ALA A 145 21.02 -30.31 -6.13
N ILE A 146 20.10 -31.12 -5.57
CA ILE A 146 20.26 -31.69 -4.24
C ILE A 146 20.11 -33.20 -4.35
N THR A 147 21.07 -33.92 -3.76
CA THR A 147 21.03 -35.38 -3.72
C THR A 147 19.97 -35.90 -2.74
N LYS A 148 19.65 -37.20 -2.82
CA LYS A 148 18.84 -37.92 -1.85
C LYS A 148 19.46 -37.92 -0.44
N THR A 149 20.75 -37.64 -0.31
CA THR A 149 21.48 -37.47 0.96
C THR A 149 21.63 -36.00 1.38
N ASN A 150 20.84 -35.09 0.78
CA ASN A 150 20.83 -33.65 1.05
C ASN A 150 22.13 -32.91 0.74
N GLN A 151 22.97 -33.44 -0.15
CA GLN A 151 24.17 -32.72 -0.61
C GLN A 151 23.82 -31.78 -1.76
N PRO A 152 24.12 -30.47 -1.65
CA PRO A 152 23.94 -29.51 -2.74
C PRO A 152 25.07 -29.62 -3.77
N ILE A 153 24.74 -29.47 -5.05
CA ILE A 153 25.68 -29.49 -6.18
C ILE A 153 25.34 -28.32 -7.12
N ILE A 154 26.35 -27.60 -7.60
CA ILE A 154 26.22 -26.62 -8.70
C ILE A 154 27.25 -26.98 -9.77
N ASP A 155 26.76 -27.53 -10.88
CA ASP A 155 27.61 -28.02 -11.99
C ASP A 155 26.85 -28.00 -13.33
N ILE A 156 27.56 -28.30 -14.42
CA ILE A 156 26.99 -28.41 -15.78
C ILE A 156 26.71 -29.89 -16.08
N PHE A 157 25.54 -30.16 -16.67
CA PHE A 157 25.14 -31.48 -17.10
C PHE A 157 24.79 -31.47 -18.59
N ASP A 158 25.27 -32.47 -19.31
CA ASP A 158 24.95 -32.72 -20.71
C ASP A 158 23.86 -33.79 -20.84
N PHE A 159 23.16 -33.79 -21.98
CA PHE A 159 22.14 -34.76 -22.31
C PHE A 159 22.62 -35.74 -23.37
N GLN A 160 22.42 -37.03 -23.12
CA GLN A 160 22.56 -38.08 -24.12
C GLN A 160 21.31 -38.97 -24.13
N GLY A 161 20.80 -39.30 -25.32
CA GLY A 161 19.64 -40.16 -25.44
C GLY A 161 19.49 -40.79 -26.81
N THR A 162 18.83 -41.94 -26.87
CA THR A 162 18.65 -42.70 -28.10
C THR A 162 17.31 -43.43 -28.10
N VAL A 163 16.64 -43.42 -29.23
CA VAL A 163 15.52 -44.32 -29.55
C VAL A 163 16.04 -45.42 -30.47
N THR A 164 15.81 -46.68 -30.09
CA THR A 164 16.12 -47.86 -30.91
C THR A 164 14.81 -48.47 -31.40
N ALA A 165 14.62 -48.48 -32.71
CA ALA A 165 13.51 -49.13 -33.38
C ALA A 165 13.63 -50.67 -33.29
N LYS A 166 12.54 -51.38 -33.59
CA LYS A 166 12.49 -52.84 -33.53
C LYS A 166 13.47 -53.52 -34.50
N ASP A 167 13.77 -52.87 -35.63
CA ASP A 167 14.74 -53.34 -36.62
C ASP A 167 16.21 -53.09 -36.21
N GLY A 168 16.44 -52.48 -35.04
CA GLY A 168 17.76 -52.15 -34.51
C GLY A 168 18.29 -50.76 -34.90
N THR A 169 17.60 -50.04 -35.79
CA THR A 169 17.98 -48.67 -36.19
C THR A 169 17.88 -47.72 -35.01
N LYS A 170 18.83 -46.80 -34.90
CA LYS A 170 18.94 -45.86 -33.79
C LYS A 170 18.82 -44.42 -34.28
N PHE A 171 18.23 -43.58 -33.44
CA PHE A 171 18.20 -42.13 -33.62
C PHE A 171 18.45 -41.43 -32.29
N GLU A 172 19.26 -40.37 -32.30
CA GLU A 172 19.60 -39.62 -31.09
C GLU A 172 18.47 -38.68 -30.67
N LEU A 173 18.23 -38.59 -29.36
CA LEU A 173 17.30 -37.62 -28.82
C LEU A 173 17.97 -36.24 -28.71
N GLY A 174 17.25 -35.22 -29.14
CA GLY A 174 17.62 -33.81 -28.93
C GLY A 174 17.35 -33.35 -27.49
N GLY A 175 16.32 -33.90 -26.83
CA GLY A 175 15.97 -33.56 -25.45
C GLY A 175 14.63 -34.13 -25.01
N VAL A 176 14.30 -33.93 -23.73
CA VAL A 176 13.01 -34.26 -23.12
C VAL A 176 12.29 -32.97 -22.72
N ASN A 177 11.04 -32.82 -23.17
CA ASN A 177 10.15 -31.68 -22.93
C ASN A 177 10.79 -30.32 -23.26
N LYS A 178 11.47 -30.22 -24.41
CA LYS A 178 12.08 -28.98 -24.90
C LYS A 178 11.23 -28.29 -25.95
N THR A 179 11.30 -26.96 -25.96
CA THR A 179 10.85 -26.14 -27.09
C THR A 179 11.91 -26.20 -28.21
N PHE A 180 11.70 -25.49 -29.31
CA PHE A 180 12.71 -25.26 -30.32
C PHE A 180 13.82 -24.35 -29.74
N TYR A 181 15.07 -24.70 -30.02
CA TYR A 181 16.25 -23.93 -29.62
C TYR A 181 17.41 -24.17 -30.60
N TRP A 182 18.47 -23.39 -30.44
CA TRP A 182 19.69 -23.45 -31.22
C TRP A 182 20.86 -23.85 -30.34
N ASP A 183 21.86 -24.52 -30.91
CA ASP A 183 23.13 -24.77 -30.24
C ASP A 183 24.04 -23.54 -30.33
N ASP A 184 25.25 -23.65 -29.78
CA ASP A 184 26.23 -22.56 -29.77
C ASP A 184 26.72 -22.16 -31.19
N ASN A 185 26.38 -22.93 -32.23
CA ASN A 185 26.72 -22.66 -33.64
C ASN A 185 25.52 -22.17 -34.45
N ASP A 186 24.45 -21.72 -33.79
CA ASP A 186 23.18 -21.31 -34.41
C ASP A 186 22.52 -22.40 -35.26
N VAL A 187 22.73 -23.68 -34.94
CA VAL A 187 22.05 -24.80 -35.61
C VAL A 187 20.70 -25.04 -34.94
N PRO A 188 19.57 -25.00 -35.67
CA PRO A 188 18.25 -25.29 -35.10
C PRO A 188 18.13 -26.79 -34.79
N LEU A 189 18.18 -27.18 -33.50
CA LEU A 189 18.14 -28.60 -33.11
C LEU A 189 16.84 -29.29 -33.51
N ILE A 190 15.77 -28.52 -33.73
CA ILE A 190 14.47 -29.05 -34.08
C ILE A 190 14.36 -29.45 -35.56
N ALA A 191 15.16 -28.87 -36.47
CA ALA A 191 15.00 -29.07 -37.91
C ALA A 191 15.12 -30.53 -38.34
N ASP A 192 16.12 -31.25 -37.80
CA ASP A 192 16.38 -32.69 -38.03
C ASP A 192 16.25 -33.53 -36.75
N GLY A 193 15.70 -32.95 -35.68
CA GLY A 193 15.78 -33.53 -34.34
C GLY A 193 14.59 -34.41 -33.94
N LEU A 194 14.88 -35.42 -33.11
CA LEU A 194 13.89 -36.26 -32.43
C LEU A 194 13.79 -35.86 -30.96
N PHE A 195 12.61 -35.47 -30.49
CA PHE A 195 12.37 -35.02 -29.11
C PHE A 195 11.32 -35.88 -28.43
N LEU A 196 11.47 -36.05 -27.12
CA LEU A 196 10.55 -36.84 -26.30
C LEU A 196 9.70 -35.91 -25.42
N TYR A 197 8.39 -36.13 -25.40
CA TYR A 197 7.45 -35.37 -24.59
C TYR A 197 6.62 -36.25 -23.68
N THR A 198 6.57 -35.89 -22.41
CA THR A 198 5.86 -36.62 -21.33
C THR A 198 4.64 -35.83 -20.86
N SER A 199 3.92 -36.35 -19.87
CA SER A 199 2.80 -35.64 -19.22
C SER A 199 3.21 -34.31 -18.54
N ALA A 200 4.51 -34.04 -18.36
CA ALA A 200 5.01 -32.75 -17.92
C ALA A 200 4.77 -31.62 -18.94
N TRP A 201 4.64 -31.95 -20.23
CA TRP A 201 4.29 -31.00 -21.29
C TRP A 201 2.77 -30.94 -21.47
N ALA A 202 2.12 -29.86 -21.01
CA ALA A 202 0.66 -29.82 -20.87
C ALA A 202 -0.10 -29.29 -22.10
N MET A 203 0.48 -29.41 -23.30
CA MET A 203 -0.15 -29.01 -24.56
C MET A 203 -0.08 -30.12 -25.60
N THR A 204 -1.01 -30.08 -26.56
CA THR A 204 -0.99 -30.96 -27.74
C THR A 204 -0.03 -30.47 -28.82
N GLN A 205 0.41 -29.22 -28.77
CA GLN A 205 1.40 -28.66 -29.68
C GLN A 205 2.78 -28.71 -29.02
N ARG A 206 3.82 -29.08 -29.77
CA ARG A 206 5.16 -29.39 -29.24
C ARG A 206 6.24 -28.77 -30.12
N ALA A 207 7.04 -27.86 -29.55
CA ALA A 207 8.12 -27.13 -30.22
C ALA A 207 7.70 -26.57 -31.59
N VAL A 208 6.76 -25.63 -31.57
CA VAL A 208 6.22 -24.95 -32.76
C VAL A 208 7.09 -23.75 -33.10
N ASP A 209 7.96 -23.91 -34.10
CA ASP A 209 8.85 -22.85 -34.59
C ASP A 209 8.31 -22.11 -35.82
N GLY A 210 7.11 -22.49 -36.30
CA GLY A 210 6.45 -21.90 -37.46
C GLY A 210 7.01 -22.32 -38.82
N THR A 211 8.05 -23.16 -38.86
CA THR A 211 8.75 -23.54 -40.12
C THR A 211 8.80 -25.04 -40.34
N HIS A 212 8.86 -25.85 -39.28
CA HIS A 212 8.94 -27.31 -39.37
C HIS A 212 7.63 -27.96 -38.93
N VAL A 213 7.04 -28.76 -39.83
CA VAL A 213 5.86 -29.58 -39.53
C VAL A 213 6.31 -30.90 -38.89
N PRO A 214 5.81 -31.24 -37.68
CA PRO A 214 6.26 -32.45 -36.99
C PRO A 214 5.58 -33.71 -37.54
N THR A 215 6.28 -34.83 -37.45
CA THR A 215 5.70 -36.19 -37.42
C THR A 215 5.83 -36.72 -36.00
N GLU A 216 4.75 -37.26 -35.45
CA GLU A 216 4.70 -37.68 -34.06
C GLU A 216 4.28 -39.14 -33.88
N ALA A 217 4.86 -39.81 -32.87
CA ALA A 217 4.50 -41.17 -32.51
C ALA A 217 4.17 -41.27 -31.01
N LEU A 218 2.98 -41.79 -30.67
CA LEU A 218 2.59 -42.10 -29.30
C LEU A 218 3.17 -43.45 -28.90
N ILE A 219 3.91 -43.47 -27.80
CA ILE A 219 4.49 -44.68 -27.21
C ILE A 219 3.87 -44.90 -25.84
N GLN A 220 3.33 -46.10 -25.59
CA GLN A 220 2.83 -46.50 -24.26
C GLN A 220 3.36 -47.88 -23.92
N ASN A 221 3.93 -48.02 -22.72
CA ASN A 221 4.56 -49.26 -22.27
C ASN A 221 5.56 -49.82 -23.30
N ASP A 222 6.42 -48.93 -23.83
CA ASP A 222 7.41 -49.20 -24.89
C ASP A 222 6.84 -49.65 -26.24
N ILE A 223 5.53 -49.57 -26.45
CA ILE A 223 4.86 -49.99 -27.71
C ILE A 223 4.36 -48.76 -28.45
N VAL A 224 4.65 -48.67 -29.75
CA VAL A 224 4.09 -47.65 -30.65
C VAL A 224 2.57 -47.87 -30.75
N LYS A 225 1.77 -46.89 -30.35
CA LYS A 225 0.30 -46.94 -30.38
C LYS A 225 -0.30 -46.17 -31.54
N GLU A 226 0.32 -45.07 -31.91
CA GLU A 226 -0.16 -44.17 -32.95
C GLU A 226 1.02 -43.50 -33.63
N ILE A 227 0.91 -43.24 -34.94
CA ILE A 227 1.84 -42.40 -35.69
C ILE A 227 1.00 -41.40 -36.49
N GLN A 228 1.33 -40.12 -36.34
CA GLN A 228 0.74 -39.00 -37.08
C GLN A 228 1.83 -38.40 -37.97
N VAL A 229 1.68 -38.55 -39.28
CA VAL A 229 2.65 -38.07 -40.27
C VAL A 229 2.31 -36.64 -40.67
N ASP A 230 3.31 -35.77 -40.63
CA ASP A 230 3.20 -34.34 -40.97
C ASP A 230 2.06 -33.62 -40.22
N THR A 231 1.78 -34.10 -39.00
CA THR A 231 0.88 -33.49 -38.04
C THR A 231 1.18 -34.00 -36.63
N ASN A 232 0.53 -33.41 -35.63
CA ASN A 232 0.71 -33.76 -34.23
C ASN A 232 -0.39 -34.70 -33.71
N VAL A 233 -0.01 -35.58 -32.79
CA VAL A 233 -0.92 -36.35 -31.93
C VAL A 233 -1.67 -35.37 -31.02
N LYS A 234 -3.00 -35.40 -31.09
CA LYS A 234 -3.92 -34.43 -30.46
C LYS A 234 -4.25 -34.75 -29.00
N MET A 235 -3.24 -35.15 -28.21
CA MET A 235 -3.39 -35.42 -26.77
C MET A 235 -2.14 -35.03 -25.98
N ILE A 236 -2.29 -34.81 -24.67
CA ILE A 236 -1.14 -34.78 -23.76
C ILE A 236 -0.62 -36.22 -23.61
N ALA A 237 0.70 -36.40 -23.52
CA ALA A 237 1.25 -37.73 -23.31
C ALA A 237 0.70 -38.36 -22.02
N PRO A 238 0.29 -39.64 -22.06
CA PRO A 238 -0.27 -40.33 -20.90
C PRO A 238 0.81 -40.64 -19.86
N ALA A 239 0.41 -40.91 -18.62
CA ALA A 239 1.33 -41.18 -17.52
C ALA A 239 2.19 -42.45 -17.72
N ASP A 240 1.71 -43.41 -18.51
CA ASP A 240 2.40 -44.66 -18.85
C ASP A 240 3.12 -44.62 -20.22
N GLY A 241 3.34 -43.41 -20.74
CA GLY A 241 3.89 -43.23 -22.08
C GLY A 241 4.51 -41.85 -22.35
N TYR A 242 4.85 -41.65 -23.62
CA TYR A 242 5.44 -40.42 -24.14
C TYR A 242 5.14 -40.26 -25.62
N ILE A 243 5.37 -39.07 -26.15
CA ILE A 243 5.23 -38.75 -27.57
C ILE A 243 6.61 -38.40 -28.12
N LEU A 244 7.02 -39.11 -29.17
CA LEU A 244 8.18 -38.73 -29.96
C LEU A 244 7.73 -37.73 -31.02
N ARG A 245 8.48 -36.63 -31.17
CA ARG A 245 8.29 -35.62 -32.22
C ARG A 245 9.54 -35.56 -33.07
N GLY A 246 9.41 -35.77 -34.38
CA GLY A 246 10.50 -35.69 -35.34
C GLY A 246 10.20 -34.74 -36.49
N SER A 247 11.22 -34.03 -36.95
CA SER A 247 11.24 -33.28 -38.22
C SER A 247 12.49 -33.65 -39.01
N GLY A 248 12.49 -33.36 -40.32
CA GLY A 248 13.64 -33.67 -41.19
C GLY A 248 14.06 -35.14 -41.10
N LEU A 249 15.33 -35.40 -40.77
CA LEU A 249 15.86 -36.76 -40.60
C LEU A 249 15.12 -37.58 -39.52
N ALA A 250 14.69 -36.96 -38.42
CA ALA A 250 13.94 -37.64 -37.37
C ALA A 250 12.53 -38.03 -37.84
N ARG A 251 11.90 -37.22 -38.69
CA ARG A 251 10.65 -37.60 -39.35
C ARG A 251 10.88 -38.84 -40.22
N GLU A 252 11.93 -38.86 -41.03
CA GLU A 252 12.25 -40.03 -41.86
C GLU A 252 12.47 -41.28 -41.01
N PHE A 253 13.14 -41.13 -39.86
CA PHE A 253 13.31 -42.21 -38.91
C PHE A 253 11.98 -42.79 -38.43
N ILE A 254 11.04 -41.93 -37.99
CA ILE A 254 9.71 -42.37 -37.53
C ILE A 254 8.97 -43.11 -38.66
N VAL A 255 8.91 -42.53 -39.86
CA VAL A 255 8.12 -43.08 -40.98
C VAL A 255 8.71 -44.40 -41.50
N LYS A 256 10.04 -44.52 -41.58
CA LYS A 256 10.70 -45.69 -42.17
C LYS A 256 10.85 -46.85 -41.18
N HIS A 257 11.05 -46.57 -39.89
CA HIS A 257 11.50 -47.57 -38.92
C HIS A 257 10.50 -47.86 -37.79
N LEU A 258 9.45 -47.05 -37.61
CA LEU A 258 8.42 -47.31 -36.59
C LEU A 258 7.09 -47.74 -37.22
N LYS A 259 6.44 -48.73 -36.61
CA LYS A 259 5.09 -49.16 -36.96
C LYS A 259 4.25 -49.35 -35.70
N VAL A 260 2.94 -49.08 -35.81
CA VAL A 260 2.00 -49.35 -34.72
C VAL A 260 2.09 -50.83 -34.32
N GLY A 261 2.23 -51.08 -33.02
CA GLY A 261 2.46 -52.41 -32.43
C GLY A 261 3.93 -52.79 -32.24
N ASP A 262 4.87 -52.01 -32.78
CA ASP A 262 6.29 -52.27 -32.54
C ASP A 262 6.67 -51.94 -31.09
N LYS A 263 7.47 -52.84 -30.49
CA LYS A 263 8.18 -52.55 -29.25
C LYS A 263 9.48 -51.81 -29.59
N ILE A 264 9.68 -50.65 -29.01
CA ILE A 264 10.90 -49.85 -29.16
C ILE A 264 11.67 -49.80 -27.84
N THR A 265 12.86 -49.23 -27.85
CA THR A 265 13.63 -48.97 -26.62
C THR A 265 14.11 -47.54 -26.62
N THR A 266 13.77 -46.80 -25.56
CA THR A 266 14.28 -45.45 -25.34
C THR A 266 15.17 -45.43 -24.12
N LYS A 267 16.39 -44.91 -24.27
CA LYS A 267 17.35 -44.72 -23.18
C LYS A 267 17.86 -43.30 -23.21
N TYR A 268 17.97 -42.67 -22.06
CA TYR A 268 18.59 -41.36 -21.93
C TYR A 268 19.23 -41.19 -20.55
N ASP A 269 20.18 -40.27 -20.48
CA ASP A 269 21.01 -40.00 -19.32
C ASP A 269 21.34 -38.50 -19.22
N MET A 270 21.62 -38.03 -18.01
CA MET A 270 22.21 -36.71 -17.76
C MET A 270 23.59 -36.92 -17.15
N ILE A 271 24.63 -36.56 -17.91
CA ILE A 271 26.01 -36.81 -17.53
C ILE A 271 26.69 -35.50 -17.12
N PRO A 272 27.64 -35.50 -16.18
CA PRO A 272 28.44 -34.32 -15.90
C PRO A 272 29.22 -33.89 -17.14
N HIS A 273 29.30 -32.58 -17.41
CA HIS A 273 30.11 -32.06 -18.51
C HIS A 273 31.61 -32.30 -18.29
N ASP A 274 32.07 -32.13 -17.05
CA ASP A 274 33.41 -32.52 -16.64
C ASP A 274 33.45 -34.04 -16.41
N ALA A 275 34.08 -34.76 -17.34
CA ALA A 275 34.21 -36.21 -17.31
C ALA A 275 34.99 -36.76 -16.09
N SER A 276 35.69 -35.91 -15.32
CA SER A 276 36.32 -36.32 -14.05
C SER A 276 35.32 -36.44 -12.89
N LYS A 277 34.11 -35.91 -13.04
CA LYS A 277 33.03 -35.99 -12.05
C LYS A 277 32.25 -37.30 -12.19
N THR A 278 31.76 -37.81 -11.07
CA THR A 278 31.07 -39.11 -10.98
C THR A 278 29.63 -39.00 -10.50
N TYR A 279 28.97 -37.86 -10.74
CA TYR A 279 27.59 -37.69 -10.32
C TYR A 279 26.65 -38.64 -11.07
N ASP A 280 25.70 -39.24 -10.35
CA ASP A 280 24.58 -39.99 -10.92
C ASP A 280 23.29 -39.21 -10.65
N TRP A 281 22.65 -38.70 -11.70
CA TRP A 281 21.44 -37.90 -11.58
C TRP A 281 20.28 -38.67 -10.95
N LYS A 282 20.29 -40.01 -10.98
CA LYS A 282 19.28 -40.85 -10.31
C LYS A 282 19.35 -40.72 -8.80
N ASN A 283 20.45 -40.18 -8.27
CA ASN A 283 20.61 -39.83 -6.87
C ASN A 283 20.14 -38.42 -6.54
N PHE A 284 19.66 -37.64 -7.51
CA PHE A 284 19.11 -36.31 -7.26
C PHE A 284 17.64 -36.41 -6.86
N LYS A 285 17.28 -35.74 -5.76
CA LYS A 285 15.87 -35.56 -5.39
C LYS A 285 15.25 -34.39 -6.15
N MET A 286 16.07 -33.40 -6.49
CA MET A 286 15.68 -32.25 -7.29
C MET A 286 16.89 -31.71 -8.06
N LEU A 287 16.60 -31.04 -9.16
CA LEU A 287 17.54 -30.30 -9.98
C LEU A 287 16.79 -29.16 -10.64
N ILE A 288 17.38 -27.98 -10.72
CA ILE A 288 16.86 -26.83 -11.47
C ILE A 288 17.98 -26.14 -12.24
N GLY A 289 17.71 -25.83 -13.51
CA GLY A 289 18.61 -25.06 -14.36
C GLY A 289 18.74 -23.61 -13.93
N GLY A 290 19.84 -23.00 -14.32
CA GLY A 290 20.08 -21.57 -14.28
C GLY A 290 20.96 -21.19 -15.48
N SER A 291 21.81 -20.17 -15.29
CA SER A 291 22.74 -19.74 -16.34
C SER A 291 24.19 -19.85 -15.85
N THR A 292 24.87 -18.73 -15.63
CA THR A 292 26.28 -18.71 -15.27
C THR A 292 26.54 -18.94 -13.78
N LEU A 293 27.69 -19.56 -13.47
CA LEU A 293 28.28 -19.55 -12.14
C LEU A 293 28.60 -18.10 -11.72
N LEU A 294 28.33 -17.75 -10.46
CA LEU A 294 28.57 -16.43 -9.89
C LEU A 294 29.66 -16.49 -8.83
N VAL A 295 29.56 -17.42 -7.91
CA VAL A 295 30.52 -17.55 -6.80
C VAL A 295 31.12 -18.93 -6.85
N ASP A 296 32.45 -18.99 -6.75
CA ASP A 296 33.18 -20.23 -6.54
C ASP A 296 34.22 -20.04 -5.44
N GLU A 297 34.27 -20.99 -4.52
CA GLU A 297 35.14 -20.94 -3.33
C GLU A 297 35.09 -19.61 -2.54
N ALA A 298 33.87 -19.07 -2.37
CA ALA A 298 33.60 -17.75 -1.77
C ALA A 298 34.34 -16.59 -2.44
N LYS A 299 34.58 -16.70 -3.75
CA LYS A 299 35.16 -15.65 -4.60
C LYS A 299 34.29 -15.45 -5.85
N PRO A 300 34.36 -14.28 -6.50
CA PRO A 300 33.72 -14.09 -7.79
C PRO A 300 34.28 -15.09 -8.81
N SER A 301 33.39 -15.85 -9.46
CA SER A 301 33.73 -16.70 -10.60
C SER A 301 33.81 -15.90 -11.89
N TYR A 302 34.52 -16.43 -12.89
CA TYR A 302 34.31 -16.04 -14.28
C TYR A 302 32.89 -16.43 -14.72
N PHE A 303 32.30 -15.63 -15.59
CA PHE A 303 31.00 -15.95 -16.16
C PHE A 303 31.15 -16.98 -17.29
N THR A 304 30.45 -18.10 -17.17
CA THR A 304 30.49 -19.20 -18.15
C THR A 304 29.58 -19.00 -19.35
N ARG A 305 28.79 -17.91 -19.34
CA ARG A 305 28.00 -17.44 -20.48
C ARG A 305 28.21 -15.95 -20.69
N ASN A 306 27.91 -15.48 -21.90
CA ASN A 306 27.87 -14.05 -22.17
C ASN A 306 26.72 -13.39 -21.38
N ILE A 307 27.08 -12.67 -20.33
CA ILE A 307 26.09 -12.07 -19.43
C ILE A 307 25.36 -10.87 -20.04
N ASN A 308 25.83 -10.32 -21.16
CA ASN A 308 25.14 -9.22 -21.83
C ASN A 308 23.77 -9.65 -22.36
N ASP A 309 23.61 -10.93 -22.72
CA ASP A 309 22.39 -11.50 -23.28
C ASP A 309 21.20 -11.42 -22.29
N PHE A 310 21.49 -11.26 -21.00
CA PHE A 310 20.51 -11.13 -19.92
C PHE A 310 20.84 -9.98 -18.96
N ASN A 311 21.28 -8.85 -19.54
CA ASN A 311 21.46 -7.58 -18.85
C ASN A 311 22.48 -7.60 -17.69
N GLY A 312 23.54 -8.39 -17.79
CA GLY A 312 24.48 -8.68 -16.70
C GLY A 312 25.12 -7.45 -16.02
N TYR A 313 25.42 -6.40 -16.79
CA TYR A 313 25.98 -5.14 -16.26
C TYR A 313 24.94 -4.05 -15.99
N SER A 314 23.65 -4.33 -16.23
CA SER A 314 22.58 -3.41 -15.85
C SER A 314 22.11 -3.68 -14.43
N PRO A 315 21.85 -2.65 -13.62
CA PRO A 315 21.23 -2.84 -12.33
C PRO A 315 19.74 -3.16 -12.54
N VAL A 316 19.38 -4.43 -12.36
CA VAL A 316 18.00 -4.95 -12.45
C VAL A 316 17.69 -5.83 -11.25
N SER A 317 16.44 -6.28 -11.12
CA SER A 317 16.13 -7.31 -10.12
C SER A 317 16.87 -8.61 -10.47
N ARG A 318 17.30 -9.37 -9.46
CA ARG A 318 18.07 -10.60 -9.64
C ARG A 318 17.53 -11.72 -8.78
N THR A 319 17.67 -12.95 -9.27
CA THR A 319 17.43 -14.17 -8.50
C THR A 319 18.67 -15.05 -8.57
N ALA A 320 19.05 -15.68 -7.47
CA ALA A 320 20.22 -16.55 -7.39
C ALA A 320 20.01 -17.68 -6.37
N VAL A 321 20.83 -18.72 -6.49
CA VAL A 321 20.89 -19.82 -5.53
C VAL A 321 22.34 -20.21 -5.27
N GLY A 322 22.64 -20.63 -4.05
CA GLY A 322 23.97 -21.11 -3.68
C GLY A 322 23.95 -21.94 -2.40
N TYR A 323 25.12 -22.39 -1.97
CA TYR A 323 25.25 -23.19 -0.74
C TYR A 323 26.52 -22.83 0.04
N SER A 324 26.54 -23.22 1.32
CA SER A 324 27.64 -22.95 2.26
C SER A 324 28.82 -23.92 2.08
N LYS A 325 30.02 -23.51 2.54
CA LYS A 325 31.25 -24.31 2.41
C LYS A 325 31.15 -25.71 3.03
N ASP A 326 30.41 -25.84 4.13
CA ASP A 326 30.19 -27.09 4.85
C ASP A 326 29.07 -27.95 4.26
N LEU A 327 28.45 -27.51 3.15
CA LEU A 327 27.35 -28.17 2.45
C LEU A 327 26.05 -28.29 3.26
N LYS A 328 25.96 -27.60 4.41
CA LYS A 328 24.81 -27.71 5.32
C LYS A 328 23.70 -26.72 5.04
N LYS A 329 23.97 -25.63 4.31
CA LYS A 329 22.99 -24.59 4.02
C LYS A 329 22.85 -24.34 2.54
N ALA A 330 21.61 -24.10 2.11
CA ALA A 330 21.31 -23.48 0.83
C ALA A 330 20.80 -22.05 1.05
N TYR A 331 21.13 -21.16 0.12
CA TYR A 331 20.72 -19.77 0.09
C TYR A 331 19.92 -19.53 -1.19
N ILE A 332 18.68 -19.09 -1.04
CA ILE A 332 17.81 -18.70 -2.15
C ILE A 332 17.62 -17.18 -2.07
N ILE A 333 18.03 -16.47 -3.11
CA ILE A 333 18.31 -15.04 -3.03
C ILE A 333 17.49 -14.28 -4.07
N THR A 334 16.94 -13.14 -3.67
CA THR A 334 16.48 -12.10 -4.61
C THR A 334 17.05 -10.73 -4.24
N ALA A 335 17.27 -9.88 -5.24
CA ALA A 335 17.61 -8.47 -5.08
C ALA A 335 16.65 -7.61 -5.91
N ASP A 336 16.06 -6.59 -5.30
CA ASP A 336 14.93 -5.87 -5.89
C ASP A 336 15.34 -4.62 -6.68
N ARG A 337 14.64 -4.33 -7.77
CA ARG A 337 14.63 -3.03 -8.46
C ARG A 337 13.22 -2.45 -8.49
N ASN A 338 12.82 -1.75 -7.45
CA ASN A 338 11.54 -1.06 -7.40
C ASN A 338 11.59 0.08 -6.36
N GLY A 339 11.08 1.26 -6.73
CA GLY A 339 11.07 2.43 -5.85
C GLY A 339 12.48 2.79 -5.36
N PRO A 340 12.73 2.82 -4.03
CA PRO A 340 14.05 3.17 -3.48
C PRO A 340 15.11 2.08 -3.65
N SER A 341 14.75 0.86 -4.06
CA SER A 341 15.71 -0.23 -4.28
C SER A 341 16.30 -0.18 -5.68
N ALA A 342 17.63 -0.07 -5.79
CA ALA A 342 18.30 0.26 -7.04
C ALA A 342 18.61 -0.93 -7.98
N GLY A 343 18.26 -2.18 -7.63
CA GLY A 343 18.66 -3.38 -8.36
C GLY A 343 20.16 -3.69 -8.25
N MET A 344 20.62 -4.82 -8.80
CA MET A 344 22.03 -5.22 -8.83
C MET A 344 22.49 -5.63 -10.24
N THR A 345 23.74 -5.31 -10.57
CA THR A 345 24.50 -5.97 -11.64
C THR A 345 24.95 -7.36 -11.17
N LEU A 346 25.38 -8.23 -12.08
CA LEU A 346 25.91 -9.54 -11.68
C LEU A 346 27.19 -9.45 -10.83
N PRO A 347 28.17 -8.58 -11.11
CA PRO A 347 29.32 -8.40 -10.21
C PRO A 347 28.92 -7.96 -8.79
N GLU A 348 27.93 -7.08 -8.66
CA GLU A 348 27.42 -6.68 -7.35
C GLU A 348 26.69 -7.83 -6.65
N LEU A 349 25.94 -8.65 -7.41
CA LEU A 349 25.31 -9.86 -6.88
C LEU A 349 26.34 -10.90 -6.43
N GLN A 350 27.47 -11.06 -7.13
CA GLN A 350 28.59 -11.90 -6.67
C GLN A 350 29.07 -11.45 -5.29
N GLN A 351 29.31 -10.14 -5.13
CA GLN A 351 29.75 -9.59 -3.86
C GLN A 351 28.70 -9.78 -2.76
N PHE A 352 27.43 -9.49 -3.05
CA PHE A 352 26.34 -9.74 -2.10
C PHE A 352 26.28 -11.21 -1.65
N MET A 353 26.40 -12.16 -2.59
CA MET A 353 26.37 -13.59 -2.29
C MET A 353 27.54 -13.99 -1.39
N ILE A 354 28.74 -13.47 -1.64
CA ILE A 354 29.93 -13.69 -0.80
C ILE A 354 29.71 -13.11 0.60
N ASP A 355 29.25 -11.86 0.69
CA ASP A 355 28.95 -11.18 1.96
C ASP A 355 27.86 -11.91 2.77
N ALA A 356 26.90 -12.54 2.08
CA ALA A 356 25.84 -13.35 2.68
C ALA A 356 26.30 -14.77 3.09
N GLY A 357 27.52 -15.18 2.77
CA GLY A 357 28.11 -16.47 3.17
C GLY A 357 27.94 -17.61 2.15
N VAL A 358 27.66 -17.30 0.88
CA VAL A 358 27.62 -18.28 -0.20
C VAL A 358 29.04 -18.72 -0.56
N TRP A 359 29.28 -20.03 -0.58
CA TRP A 359 30.57 -20.62 -0.99
C TRP A 359 30.61 -20.93 -2.48
N ARG A 360 29.54 -21.52 -3.02
CA ARG A 360 29.36 -21.73 -4.46
C ARG A 360 27.92 -21.38 -4.83
N GLY A 361 27.73 -20.64 -5.92
CA GLY A 361 26.42 -20.11 -6.28
C GLY A 361 26.30 -19.71 -7.75
N MET A 362 25.08 -19.79 -8.28
CA MET A 362 24.76 -19.50 -9.67
C MET A 362 23.59 -18.53 -9.79
N VAL A 363 23.42 -17.95 -10.97
CA VAL A 363 22.31 -17.05 -11.28
C VAL A 363 21.09 -17.82 -11.82
N LEU A 364 19.91 -17.37 -11.42
CA LEU A 364 18.61 -17.76 -11.96
C LEU A 364 18.01 -16.60 -12.80
N ASP A 365 16.85 -16.80 -13.43
CA ASP A 365 16.24 -15.73 -14.24
C ASP A 365 15.93 -14.48 -13.41
N GLY A 366 16.10 -13.30 -14.00
CA GLY A 366 16.08 -12.01 -13.33
C GLY A 366 15.01 -11.04 -13.85
N GLY A 367 15.23 -9.75 -13.59
CA GLY A 367 14.41 -8.66 -14.09
C GLY A 367 12.94 -8.79 -13.66
N GLY A 368 12.03 -8.77 -14.64
CA GLY A 368 10.59 -8.89 -14.38
C GLY A 368 10.16 -10.26 -13.84
N SER A 369 11.01 -11.28 -13.91
CA SER A 369 10.72 -12.62 -13.40
C SER A 369 10.99 -12.75 -11.90
N THR A 370 11.88 -11.92 -11.34
CA THR A 370 12.31 -11.95 -9.94
C THR A 370 11.13 -11.80 -8.98
N GLN A 371 10.82 -12.90 -8.30
CA GLN A 371 9.75 -13.02 -7.32
C GLN A 371 10.26 -13.90 -6.18
N MET A 372 10.06 -13.47 -4.94
CA MET A 372 10.23 -14.28 -3.75
C MET A 372 8.90 -14.32 -2.99
N VAL A 373 8.51 -15.52 -2.61
CA VAL A 373 7.29 -15.80 -1.86
C VAL A 373 7.70 -16.49 -0.56
N SER A 374 7.07 -16.11 0.54
CA SER A 374 7.26 -16.74 1.84
C SER A 374 5.94 -16.73 2.61
N ARG A 375 5.71 -17.75 3.41
CA ARG A 375 4.63 -17.82 4.39
C ARG A 375 5.11 -17.17 5.69
N PRO A 376 4.57 -15.99 6.07
CA PRO A 376 4.92 -15.38 7.34
C PRO A 376 4.59 -16.31 8.51
N LEU A 377 5.27 -16.12 9.64
CA LEU A 377 5.08 -16.97 10.80
C LEU A 377 3.63 -16.89 11.29
N GLY A 378 3.03 -18.05 11.56
CA GLY A 378 1.62 -18.17 11.98
C GLY A 378 0.59 -17.88 10.90
N ASP A 379 0.97 -17.48 9.68
CA ASP A 379 0.06 -17.42 8.53
C ASP A 379 -0.10 -18.78 7.87
N VAL A 380 -1.30 -19.05 7.38
CA VAL A 380 -1.58 -20.23 6.55
C VAL A 380 -1.15 -19.98 5.11
N ASP A 381 -1.47 -18.80 4.58
CA ASP A 381 -1.24 -18.47 3.18
C ASP A 381 0.14 -17.84 2.95
N PRO A 382 0.89 -18.29 1.92
CA PRO A 382 2.10 -17.64 1.48
C PRO A 382 1.80 -16.27 0.85
N LYS A 383 2.77 -15.36 0.91
CA LYS A 383 2.68 -13.99 0.39
C LYS A 383 3.92 -13.64 -0.42
N LEU A 384 3.74 -12.77 -1.41
CA LEU A 384 4.85 -12.14 -2.11
C LEU A 384 5.63 -11.29 -1.11
N VAL A 385 6.94 -11.52 -1.03
CA VAL A 385 7.86 -10.79 -0.13
C VAL A 385 8.31 -9.50 -0.77
N ASN A 386 8.74 -9.60 -2.03
CA ASN A 386 9.53 -8.57 -2.67
C ASN A 386 8.66 -7.70 -3.61
N LYS A 387 9.06 -6.44 -3.83
CA LYS A 387 8.38 -5.57 -4.81
C LYS A 387 8.94 -5.86 -6.19
N THR A 388 8.13 -6.46 -7.06
CA THR A 388 8.59 -6.84 -8.41
C THR A 388 8.97 -5.62 -9.24
N GLN A 389 9.91 -5.80 -10.17
CA GLN A 389 10.45 -4.70 -10.98
C GLN A 389 9.38 -3.90 -11.73
N ASN A 390 8.38 -4.59 -12.26
CA ASN A 390 7.34 -4.01 -13.10
C ASN A 390 6.02 -3.81 -12.34
N GLY A 391 6.01 -3.96 -11.01
CA GLY A 391 4.82 -3.81 -10.16
C GLY A 391 3.81 -4.97 -10.23
N ASN A 392 4.03 -5.97 -11.10
CA ASN A 392 3.16 -7.14 -11.26
C ASN A 392 3.96 -8.45 -11.16
N GLN A 393 3.31 -9.55 -10.78
CA GLN A 393 3.89 -10.89 -10.76
C GLN A 393 3.86 -11.50 -12.17
N ARG A 394 5.03 -11.74 -12.77
CA ARG A 394 5.13 -12.36 -14.10
C ARG A 394 4.87 -13.87 -14.00
N ALA A 395 4.16 -14.41 -14.99
CA ALA A 395 4.06 -15.86 -15.18
C ALA A 395 5.40 -16.40 -15.72
N VAL A 396 6.00 -17.36 -15.01
CA VAL A 396 7.30 -17.96 -15.34
C VAL A 396 7.15 -19.47 -15.56
N ALA A 397 8.13 -20.08 -16.23
CA ALA A 397 8.10 -21.49 -16.60
C ALA A 397 8.25 -22.44 -15.39
N ASN A 398 9.15 -22.08 -14.46
CA ASN A 398 9.45 -22.88 -13.29
C ASN A 398 9.96 -22.03 -12.10
N GLY A 399 10.17 -22.68 -10.96
CA GLY A 399 10.59 -22.06 -9.71
C GLY A 399 11.28 -23.02 -8.76
N LEU A 400 11.87 -22.47 -7.71
CA LEU A 400 12.51 -23.22 -6.64
C LEU A 400 11.68 -23.06 -5.35
N GLY A 401 11.13 -24.14 -4.84
CA GLY A 401 10.23 -24.14 -3.67
C GLY A 401 10.90 -24.70 -2.42
N VAL A 402 10.53 -24.16 -1.27
CA VAL A 402 10.89 -24.67 0.07
C VAL A 402 9.63 -25.24 0.71
N TYR A 403 9.70 -26.47 1.20
CA TYR A 403 8.56 -27.22 1.74
C TYR A 403 8.83 -27.57 3.19
N SER A 404 7.82 -27.35 4.04
CA SER A 404 7.81 -27.92 5.40
C SER A 404 7.45 -29.40 5.31
N THR A 405 8.30 -30.27 5.84
CA THR A 405 8.01 -31.69 6.09
C THR A 405 7.78 -31.97 7.58
N ALA A 406 7.78 -30.92 8.40
CA ALA A 406 7.51 -31.02 9.83
C ALA A 406 6.13 -31.64 10.10
N PRO A 407 6.00 -32.51 11.12
CA PRO A 407 4.69 -32.90 11.62
C PRO A 407 3.98 -31.71 12.26
N LYS A 408 2.70 -31.87 12.57
CA LYS A 408 2.00 -30.94 13.47
C LYS A 408 2.63 -31.04 14.86
N GLY A 409 2.96 -29.89 15.43
CA GLY A 409 3.56 -29.76 16.75
C GLY A 409 2.61 -29.22 17.82
N ASP A 410 3.19 -28.92 18.98
CA ASP A 410 2.49 -28.30 20.10
C ASP A 410 2.56 -26.77 20.01
N LEU A 411 1.54 -26.06 20.53
CA LEU A 411 1.52 -24.60 20.60
C LEU A 411 2.81 -24.05 21.25
N LEU A 412 3.61 -23.34 20.47
CA LEU A 412 4.84 -22.70 20.91
C LEU A 412 4.62 -21.21 21.18
N GLY A 413 3.96 -20.50 20.27
CA GLY A 413 3.85 -19.05 20.35
C GLY A 413 2.61 -18.48 19.70
N LEU A 414 2.34 -17.23 20.07
CA LEU A 414 1.28 -16.41 19.50
C LEU A 414 1.91 -15.22 18.76
N ILE A 415 1.16 -14.58 17.87
CA ILE A 415 1.54 -13.33 17.20
C ILE A 415 0.35 -12.39 17.26
N LEU A 416 0.52 -11.21 17.85
CA LEU A 416 -0.57 -10.25 18.03
C LEU A 416 -0.74 -9.32 16.83
N LYS A 417 -1.99 -8.91 16.62
CA LYS A 417 -2.38 -7.86 15.66
C LYS A 417 -3.44 -6.97 16.31
N GLY A 418 -3.23 -5.67 16.25
CA GLY A 418 -4.19 -4.68 16.77
C GLY A 418 -3.65 -3.26 16.59
N GLN A 419 -4.26 -2.28 17.26
CA GLN A 419 -3.79 -0.90 17.26
C GLN A 419 -2.59 -0.75 18.21
N SER A 420 -1.52 -0.09 17.77
CA SER A 420 -0.36 0.26 18.61
C SER A 420 -0.48 1.65 19.25
N LEU A 421 -1.45 2.46 18.82
CA LEU A 421 -1.74 3.78 19.36
C LEU A 421 -3.24 3.92 19.60
N LEU A 422 -3.63 4.21 20.84
CA LEU A 422 -5.01 4.37 21.28
C LEU A 422 -5.22 5.70 21.99
N PHE A 423 -6.44 6.20 21.95
CA PHE A 423 -6.89 7.29 22.80
C PHE A 423 -7.52 6.75 24.09
N VAL A 424 -7.53 7.57 25.15
CA VAL A 424 -8.18 7.23 26.42
C VAL A 424 -9.67 6.96 26.15
N ASN A 425 -10.15 5.84 26.70
CA ASN A 425 -11.48 5.26 26.51
C ASN A 425 -11.79 4.75 25.10
N GLU A 426 -10.82 4.71 24.19
CA GLU A 426 -11.00 4.08 22.88
C GLU A 426 -10.87 2.56 22.97
N SER A 427 -11.97 1.86 22.68
CA SER A 427 -11.95 0.40 22.59
C SER A 427 -11.29 -0.09 21.30
N SER A 428 -10.40 -1.07 21.41
CA SER A 428 -9.75 -1.71 20.27
C SER A 428 -9.72 -3.22 20.41
N THR A 429 -10.02 -3.91 19.32
CA THR A 429 -10.02 -5.38 19.27
C THR A 429 -8.64 -5.89 18.88
N TYR A 430 -8.10 -6.82 19.67
CA TYR A 430 -6.83 -7.48 19.41
C TYR A 430 -7.06 -8.90 18.89
N GLN A 431 -6.38 -9.23 17.81
CA GLN A 431 -6.40 -10.55 17.19
C GLN A 431 -5.04 -11.22 17.39
N PHE A 432 -5.01 -12.53 17.21
CA PHE A 432 -3.76 -13.27 17.25
C PHE A 432 -3.71 -14.36 16.17
N LYS A 433 -2.49 -14.77 15.85
CA LYS A 433 -2.16 -16.01 15.14
C LYS A 433 -1.40 -16.92 16.09
N ALA A 434 -1.31 -18.19 15.78
CA ALA A 434 -0.60 -19.18 16.58
C ALA A 434 0.32 -20.04 15.71
N TYR A 435 1.42 -20.51 16.30
CA TYR A 435 2.34 -21.43 15.63
C TYR A 435 2.86 -22.49 16.60
N ASP A 436 3.21 -23.65 16.05
CA ASP A 436 3.72 -24.80 16.80
C ASP A 436 5.25 -24.74 17.01
N ASP A 437 5.80 -25.72 17.71
CA ASP A 437 7.24 -25.87 17.98
C ASP A 437 8.08 -26.24 16.74
N TYR A 438 7.43 -26.53 15.62
CA TYR A 438 8.03 -26.61 14.29
C TYR A 438 7.77 -25.37 13.43
N TYR A 439 7.16 -24.33 14.01
CA TYR A 439 6.79 -23.08 13.35
C TYR A 439 5.73 -23.23 12.23
N ASN A 440 4.94 -24.32 12.24
CA ASN A 440 3.77 -24.41 11.40
C ASN A 440 2.62 -23.56 11.99
N PRO A 441 1.75 -22.99 11.15
CA PRO A 441 0.57 -22.28 11.62
C PRO A 441 -0.41 -23.22 12.33
N ILE A 442 -0.95 -22.77 13.46
CA ILE A 442 -2.02 -23.46 14.18
C ILE A 442 -3.33 -22.69 13.95
N ALA A 443 -4.39 -23.42 13.60
CA ALA A 443 -5.74 -22.84 13.55
C ALA A 443 -6.15 -22.32 14.93
N VAL A 444 -6.57 -21.06 15.01
CA VAL A 444 -6.87 -20.40 16.29
C VAL A 444 -8.16 -20.88 16.96
N THR A 445 -8.99 -21.65 16.25
CA THR A 445 -10.23 -22.23 16.77
C THR A 445 -9.93 -23.10 18.00
N GLY A 446 -10.52 -22.74 19.14
CA GLY A 446 -10.31 -23.44 20.42
C GLY A 446 -9.15 -22.90 21.26
N ILE A 447 -8.36 -21.95 20.76
CA ILE A 447 -7.36 -21.23 21.54
C ILE A 447 -8.04 -20.01 22.18
N VAL A 448 -8.13 -20.00 23.51
CA VAL A 448 -8.72 -18.89 24.28
C VAL A 448 -7.61 -18.23 25.11
N PRO A 449 -6.94 -17.20 24.57
CA PRO A 449 -5.89 -16.53 25.31
C PRO A 449 -6.44 -15.69 26.46
N GLN A 450 -5.70 -15.68 27.56
CA GLN A 450 -5.86 -14.71 28.63
C GLN A 450 -5.17 -13.41 28.23
N TRP A 451 -5.95 -12.33 28.18
CA TRP A 451 -5.47 -10.99 27.84
C TRP A 451 -5.16 -10.19 29.10
N SER A 452 -4.06 -9.45 29.07
CA SER A 452 -3.65 -8.58 30.16
C SER A 452 -2.80 -7.43 29.63
N THR A 453 -2.52 -6.45 30.49
CA THR A 453 -1.55 -5.39 30.23
C THR A 453 -0.40 -5.45 31.24
N THR A 454 0.80 -5.02 30.85
CA THR A 454 1.93 -4.92 31.79
C THR A 454 1.78 -3.78 32.80
N ILE A 455 1.04 -2.74 32.44
CA ILE A 455 0.64 -1.65 33.32
C ILE A 455 -0.89 -1.61 33.37
N ALA A 456 -1.46 -1.51 34.57
CA ALA A 456 -2.91 -1.44 34.77
C ALA A 456 -3.48 -0.07 34.40
N ASN A 457 -3.51 0.24 33.09
CA ASN A 457 -4.03 1.49 32.54
C ASN A 457 -5.32 1.32 31.72
N GLY A 458 -6.01 0.20 31.89
CA GLY A 458 -7.24 -0.14 31.18
C GLY A 458 -7.81 -1.49 31.61
N SER A 459 -8.81 -1.94 30.87
CA SER A 459 -9.44 -3.24 31.09
C SER A 459 -9.70 -3.99 29.77
N PHE A 460 -9.76 -5.31 29.87
CA PHE A 460 -10.16 -6.17 28.77
C PHE A 460 -11.59 -6.69 28.98
N LYS A 461 -12.37 -6.69 27.91
CA LYS A 461 -13.56 -7.54 27.76
C LYS A 461 -13.30 -8.47 26.58
N ASP A 462 -13.11 -9.75 26.88
CA ASP A 462 -12.62 -10.74 25.91
C ASP A 462 -11.29 -10.25 25.27
N ASN A 463 -11.26 -10.03 23.97
CA ASN A 463 -10.10 -9.52 23.24
C ASN A 463 -10.20 -8.01 22.93
N VAL A 464 -11.14 -7.30 23.54
CA VAL A 464 -11.33 -5.85 23.38
C VAL A 464 -10.67 -5.14 24.56
N TYR A 465 -9.62 -4.37 24.28
CA TYR A 465 -8.94 -3.53 25.26
C TYR A 465 -9.55 -2.13 25.26
N THR A 466 -9.84 -1.59 26.45
CA THR A 466 -10.24 -0.19 26.63
C THR A 466 -9.32 0.45 27.68
N PRO A 467 -8.41 1.34 27.27
CA PRO A 467 -7.56 2.06 28.20
C PRO A 467 -8.34 3.17 28.91
N THR A 468 -8.10 3.36 30.19
CA THR A 468 -8.71 4.43 31.00
C THR A 468 -7.68 5.46 31.46
N MET A 469 -6.38 5.19 31.29
CA MET A 469 -5.30 6.10 31.65
C MET A 469 -4.23 6.15 30.55
N PRO A 470 -3.64 7.33 30.30
CA PRO A 470 -2.56 7.47 29.31
C PRO A 470 -1.28 6.78 29.75
N GLY A 471 -0.40 6.52 28.79
CA GLY A 471 0.90 5.91 29.01
C GLY A 471 1.20 4.75 28.06
N LYS A 472 2.45 4.28 28.09
CA LYS A 472 2.88 3.11 27.34
C LYS A 472 2.59 1.85 28.16
N THR A 473 2.09 0.82 27.51
CA THR A 473 1.84 -0.50 28.10
C THR A 473 2.14 -1.57 27.06
N GLN A 474 2.20 -2.82 27.49
CA GLN A 474 2.21 -3.96 26.57
C GLN A 474 0.94 -4.75 26.75
N ILE A 475 0.24 -5.01 25.66
CA ILE A 475 -0.81 -6.02 25.63
C ILE A 475 -0.16 -7.38 25.57
N VAL A 476 -0.59 -8.26 26.46
CA VAL A 476 -0.06 -9.61 26.62
C VAL A 476 -1.20 -10.60 26.40
N ALA A 477 -1.01 -11.54 25.49
CA ALA A 477 -1.89 -12.69 25.32
C ALA A 477 -1.15 -13.97 25.72
N LYS A 478 -1.76 -14.79 26.58
CA LYS A 478 -1.21 -16.07 27.03
C LYS A 478 -2.20 -17.20 26.85
N SER A 479 -1.79 -18.30 26.23
CA SER A 479 -2.56 -19.53 26.14
C SER A 479 -1.62 -20.73 26.23
N GLY A 480 -1.71 -21.50 27.33
CA GLY A 480 -0.78 -22.61 27.59
C GLY A 480 0.68 -22.13 27.60
N LYS A 481 1.51 -22.70 26.72
CA LYS A 481 2.92 -22.27 26.52
C LYS A 481 3.05 -21.06 25.58
N GLY A 482 2.03 -20.78 24.76
CA GLY A 482 2.04 -19.67 23.83
C GLY A 482 1.86 -18.34 24.55
N SER A 483 2.76 -17.39 24.28
CA SER A 483 2.68 -16.02 24.77
C SER A 483 3.07 -15.05 23.67
N ALA A 484 2.44 -13.88 23.64
CA ALA A 484 2.83 -12.78 22.78
C ALA A 484 2.59 -11.44 23.45
N THR A 485 3.39 -10.45 23.07
CA THR A 485 3.29 -9.08 23.57
C THR A 485 3.25 -8.09 22.41
N MET A 486 2.53 -6.98 22.60
CA MET A 486 2.45 -5.87 21.65
C MET A 486 2.53 -4.54 22.42
N ASP A 487 3.47 -3.68 22.04
CA ASP A 487 3.56 -2.33 22.60
C ASP A 487 2.35 -1.50 22.16
N VAL A 488 1.74 -0.81 23.12
CA VAL A 488 0.62 0.10 22.90
C VAL A 488 0.89 1.41 23.63
N GLU A 489 0.82 2.52 22.91
CA GLU A 489 0.83 3.87 23.44
C GLU A 489 -0.61 4.37 23.60
N VAL A 490 -1.02 4.68 24.83
CA VAL A 490 -2.28 5.35 25.13
C VAL A 490 -2.02 6.85 25.25
N VAL A 491 -2.64 7.63 24.38
CA VAL A 491 -2.40 9.06 24.22
C VAL A 491 -3.41 9.84 25.07
N GLY A 492 -2.93 10.51 26.12
CA GLY A 492 -3.65 11.59 26.79
C GLY A 492 -2.98 12.94 26.48
N ARG A 493 -3.46 14.00 27.12
CA ARG A 493 -3.01 15.38 26.91
C ARG A 493 -1.48 15.54 26.88
N ASP A 494 -0.80 14.92 27.83
CA ASP A 494 0.64 15.08 28.01
C ASP A 494 1.49 14.38 26.95
N GLN A 495 0.93 13.35 26.29
CA GLN A 495 1.59 12.66 25.19
C GLN A 495 1.43 13.41 23.85
N ILE A 496 0.58 14.44 23.79
CA ILE A 496 0.30 15.18 22.55
C ILE A 496 1.29 16.31 22.34
N THR A 497 1.88 16.35 21.14
CA THR A 497 2.67 17.47 20.62
C THR A 497 1.78 18.43 19.83
N SER A 498 0.88 17.89 19.00
CA SER A 498 -0.09 18.71 18.28
C SER A 498 -1.41 17.99 18.01
N MET A 499 -2.49 18.76 17.96
CA MET A 499 -3.78 18.41 17.38
C MET A 499 -4.12 19.42 16.31
N ALA A 500 -4.42 18.98 15.10
CA ALA A 500 -4.75 19.87 14.00
C ALA A 500 -5.89 19.30 13.16
N PHE A 501 -6.79 20.18 12.74
CA PHE A 501 -7.76 19.86 11.70
C PHE A 501 -7.03 19.53 10.40
N SER A 502 -7.40 18.43 9.76
CA SER A 502 -6.90 18.01 8.45
C SER A 502 -7.89 18.32 7.32
N SER A 503 -8.98 19.04 7.62
CA SER A 503 -9.96 19.50 6.64
C SER A 503 -9.37 20.50 5.64
N GLY A 504 -9.76 20.40 4.36
CA GLY A 504 -9.39 21.36 3.30
C GLY A 504 -9.98 22.76 3.52
N SER A 505 -9.54 23.74 2.73
CA SER A 505 -10.01 25.13 2.82
C SER A 505 -11.37 25.32 2.14
N PHE A 506 -12.45 24.87 2.77
CA PHE A 506 -13.82 25.11 2.29
C PHE A 506 -14.47 26.27 3.04
N SER A 507 -15.43 26.94 2.39
CA SER A 507 -16.34 27.87 3.06
C SER A 507 -17.63 27.18 3.49
N LEU A 508 -18.13 27.58 4.65
CA LEU A 508 -19.39 27.11 5.19
C LEU A 508 -20.58 27.67 4.40
N THR A 509 -21.59 26.84 4.21
CA THR A 509 -22.82 27.16 3.52
C THR A 509 -24.02 26.72 4.37
N GLU A 510 -25.11 27.48 4.32
CA GLU A 510 -26.35 27.13 5.02
C GLU A 510 -26.93 25.83 4.45
N GLY A 511 -27.28 24.90 5.33
CA GLY A 511 -27.70 23.53 5.01
C GLY A 511 -26.58 22.56 4.63
N GLY A 512 -25.31 22.99 4.64
CA GLY A 512 -24.16 22.17 4.26
C GLY A 512 -23.64 21.26 5.38
N ASP A 513 -23.09 20.11 4.98
CA ASP A 513 -22.42 19.13 5.85
C ASP A 513 -20.91 19.11 5.60
N PHE A 514 -20.11 19.31 6.64
CA PHE A 514 -18.66 19.50 6.54
C PHE A 514 -17.90 18.56 7.46
N LYS A 515 -17.02 17.72 6.90
CA LYS A 515 -16.17 16.81 7.69
C LYS A 515 -15.03 17.56 8.35
N LEU A 516 -14.77 17.22 9.61
CA LEU A 516 -13.78 17.85 10.47
C LEU A 516 -12.79 16.81 11.03
N PRO A 517 -12.00 16.13 10.20
CA PRO A 517 -11.01 15.18 10.68
C PRO A 517 -9.92 15.91 11.46
N ILE A 518 -9.43 15.27 12.53
CA ILE A 518 -8.38 15.82 13.40
C ILE A 518 -7.22 14.84 13.45
N THR A 519 -6.02 15.30 13.10
CA THR A 519 -4.79 14.52 13.24
C THR A 519 -4.11 14.88 14.56
N VAL A 520 -3.78 13.87 15.35
CA VAL A 520 -2.97 13.98 16.57
C VAL A 520 -1.55 13.52 16.26
N THR A 521 -0.56 14.32 16.67
CA THR A 521 0.85 13.95 16.68
C THR A 521 1.34 13.83 18.12
N THR A 522 1.91 12.70 18.48
CA THR A 522 2.43 12.43 19.83
C THR A 522 3.85 12.95 20.01
N ARG A 523 4.34 12.97 21.26
CA ARG A 523 5.74 13.25 21.59
C ARG A 523 6.70 12.14 21.13
N SER A 524 6.19 10.93 20.86
CA SER A 524 6.97 9.85 20.25
C SER A 524 7.11 10.00 18.73
N GLY A 525 6.42 10.98 18.12
CA GLY A 525 6.41 11.22 16.67
C GLY A 525 5.37 10.38 15.92
N ALA A 526 4.57 9.58 16.63
CA ALA A 526 3.47 8.84 16.02
C ALA A 526 2.32 9.78 15.65
N THR A 527 1.64 9.48 14.55
CA THR A 527 0.48 10.25 14.08
C THR A 527 -0.73 9.36 13.92
N ARG A 528 -1.91 9.87 14.29
CA ARG A 528 -3.18 9.17 14.10
C ARG A 528 -4.35 10.15 14.05
N GLU A 529 -5.37 9.84 13.27
CA GLU A 529 -6.64 10.55 13.32
C GLU A 529 -7.35 10.29 14.66
N LEU A 530 -7.85 11.34 15.30
CA LEU A 530 -8.66 11.25 16.50
C LEU A 530 -10.05 10.72 16.15
N PRO A 531 -10.52 9.61 16.74
CA PRO A 531 -11.90 9.19 16.60
C PRO A 531 -12.84 10.33 17.02
N ALA A 532 -13.79 10.69 16.17
CA ALA A 532 -14.66 11.84 16.42
C ALA A 532 -15.48 11.72 17.73
N ALA A 533 -15.79 10.50 18.16
CA ALA A 533 -16.47 10.21 19.42
C ALA A 533 -15.62 10.52 20.67
N SER A 534 -14.29 10.61 20.53
CA SER A 534 -13.38 11.01 21.60
C SER A 534 -13.29 12.53 21.74
N ALA A 535 -13.75 13.29 20.75
CA ALA A 535 -13.70 14.74 20.75
C ALA A 535 -15.01 15.34 21.27
N THR A 536 -14.90 16.43 22.02
CA THR A 536 -16.01 17.34 22.33
C THR A 536 -15.83 18.63 21.55
N TRP A 537 -16.94 19.31 21.23
CA TRP A 537 -16.96 20.34 20.19
C TRP A 537 -17.61 21.64 20.69
N GLU A 538 -17.00 22.78 20.39
CA GLU A 538 -17.61 24.11 20.49
C GLU A 538 -17.77 24.70 19.07
N LEU A 539 -18.95 25.27 18.81
CA LEU A 539 -19.26 25.98 17.57
C LEU A 539 -19.67 27.42 17.90
N SER A 540 -19.06 28.39 17.22
CA SER A 540 -19.44 29.80 17.30
C SER A 540 -19.49 30.44 15.91
N GLY A 541 -20.19 31.57 15.79
CA GLY A 541 -20.38 32.30 14.53
C GLY A 541 -21.61 31.87 13.73
N VAL A 542 -21.87 30.56 13.60
CA VAL A 542 -23.04 30.01 12.90
C VAL A 542 -23.90 29.14 13.83
N LYS A 543 -25.15 28.88 13.43
CA LYS A 543 -26.02 27.89 14.07
C LYS A 543 -25.85 26.55 13.36
N GLY A 544 -25.62 25.48 14.11
CA GLY A 544 -25.36 24.16 13.56
C GLY A 544 -25.12 23.10 14.64
N THR A 545 -24.95 21.86 14.21
CA THR A 545 -24.64 20.72 15.08
C THR A 545 -23.42 19.96 14.57
N ILE A 546 -22.61 19.41 15.47
CA ILE A 546 -21.47 18.56 15.11
C ILE A 546 -21.74 17.15 15.63
N THR A 547 -21.91 16.20 14.71
CA THR A 547 -22.16 14.79 15.05
C THR A 547 -21.15 13.90 14.33
N ASN A 548 -20.46 13.03 15.07
CA ASN A 548 -19.45 12.13 14.52
C ASN A 548 -18.39 12.84 13.64
N GLY A 549 -18.00 14.06 14.02
CA GLY A 549 -16.99 14.85 13.29
C GLY A 549 -17.51 15.49 12.00
N VAL A 550 -18.83 15.57 11.81
CA VAL A 550 -19.48 16.28 10.71
C VAL A 550 -20.26 17.46 11.27
N LEU A 551 -19.91 18.66 10.81
CA LEU A 551 -20.64 19.90 11.09
C LEU A 551 -21.79 20.06 10.07
N HIS A 552 -23.03 20.02 10.56
CA HIS A 552 -24.20 20.47 9.83
C HIS A 552 -24.48 21.95 10.16
N VAL A 553 -24.58 22.82 9.16
CA VAL A 553 -24.86 24.25 9.36
C VAL A 553 -26.34 24.54 9.14
N ASP A 554 -27.09 24.79 10.21
CA ASP A 554 -28.52 25.13 10.15
C ASP A 554 -28.76 26.52 9.58
N SER A 555 -27.95 27.51 10.01
CA SER A 555 -28.05 28.89 9.52
C SER A 555 -26.78 29.69 9.77
N THR A 556 -26.39 30.50 8.80
CA THR A 556 -25.23 31.39 8.91
C THR A 556 -25.55 32.70 9.62
N ALA A 557 -26.83 33.10 9.69
CA ALA A 557 -27.29 34.35 10.31
C ALA A 557 -26.48 35.61 9.90
N GLY A 558 -25.91 35.63 8.69
CA GLY A 558 -25.08 36.73 8.19
C GLY A 558 -23.65 36.78 8.75
N ALA A 559 -23.20 35.75 9.45
CA ALA A 559 -21.82 35.65 9.92
C ALA A 559 -20.83 35.53 8.75
N GLN A 560 -19.64 36.11 8.90
CA GLN A 560 -18.55 35.99 7.92
C GLN A 560 -17.67 34.77 8.16
N THR A 561 -17.66 34.23 9.37
CA THR A 561 -16.85 33.08 9.77
C THR A 561 -17.56 32.26 10.85
N ALA A 562 -17.16 31.00 10.98
CA ALA A 562 -17.42 30.18 12.15
C ALA A 562 -16.10 29.74 12.79
N GLN A 563 -16.09 29.60 14.10
CA GLN A 563 -15.00 28.94 14.80
C GLN A 563 -15.48 27.57 15.29
N VAL A 564 -14.68 26.56 15.01
CA VAL A 564 -14.89 25.21 15.53
C VAL A 564 -13.71 24.86 16.42
N ILE A 565 -13.98 24.61 17.68
CA ILE A 565 -12.97 24.17 18.65
C ILE A 565 -13.27 22.71 18.99
N ALA A 566 -12.26 21.86 18.85
CA ALA A 566 -12.32 20.48 19.31
C ALA A 566 -11.47 20.31 20.56
N HIS A 567 -11.98 19.57 21.53
CA HIS A 567 -11.29 19.23 22.76
C HIS A 567 -11.17 17.72 22.93
N TYR A 568 -9.99 17.26 23.34
CA TYR A 568 -9.70 15.89 23.73
C TYR A 568 -8.81 15.89 24.97
N ASP A 569 -9.27 15.29 26.06
CA ASP A 569 -8.54 15.21 27.33
C ASP A 569 -8.02 16.60 27.83
N GLY A 570 -8.81 17.66 27.63
CA GLY A 570 -8.42 19.04 27.96
C GLY A 570 -7.42 19.69 26.98
N TYR A 571 -6.95 18.95 25.98
CA TYR A 571 -6.17 19.47 24.85
C TYR A 571 -7.11 20.01 23.76
N SER A 572 -6.89 21.24 23.31
CA SER A 572 -7.78 21.91 22.36
C SER A 572 -7.09 22.20 21.03
N THR A 573 -7.87 22.26 19.95
CA THR A 573 -7.47 22.80 18.66
C THR A 573 -8.63 23.54 18.02
N MET A 574 -8.34 24.53 17.18
CA MET A 574 -9.36 25.34 16.54
C MET A 574 -9.10 25.45 15.04
N VAL A 575 -10.18 25.43 14.28
CA VAL A 575 -10.22 25.92 12.90
C VAL A 575 -11.21 27.08 12.81
N THR A 576 -10.84 28.13 12.07
CA THR A 576 -11.77 29.19 11.69
C THR A 576 -12.11 29.01 10.23
N LEU A 577 -13.39 28.77 9.98
CA LEU A 577 -13.92 28.48 8.65
C LEU A 577 -14.61 29.73 8.12
N PRO A 578 -14.28 30.22 6.92
CA PRO A 578 -15.02 31.31 6.31
C PRO A 578 -16.45 30.86 6.01
N VAL A 579 -17.41 31.78 6.12
CA VAL A 579 -18.75 31.58 5.58
C VAL A 579 -18.75 32.08 4.14
N GLY A 580 -19.23 31.26 3.22
CA GLY A 580 -19.21 31.57 1.81
C GLY A 580 -20.11 32.77 1.47
N GLN A 581 -19.68 33.60 0.53
CA GLN A 581 -20.46 34.74 0.08
C GLN A 581 -21.32 34.35 -1.11
N GLU A 582 -22.63 34.35 -0.93
CA GLU A 582 -23.57 34.05 -1.99
C GLU A 582 -23.79 35.28 -2.89
N LYS A 583 -23.54 35.13 -4.18
CA LYS A 583 -23.87 36.11 -5.21
C LYS A 583 -24.91 35.50 -6.14
N VAL A 584 -26.08 36.14 -6.21
CA VAL A 584 -27.12 35.75 -7.16
C VAL A 584 -26.60 36.00 -8.57
N TRP A 585 -26.61 34.94 -9.38
CA TRP A 585 -26.15 34.98 -10.76
C TRP A 585 -27.32 34.98 -11.75
N TYR A 586 -28.39 34.25 -11.43
CA TYR A 586 -29.59 34.19 -12.24
C TYR A 586 -30.82 34.52 -11.38
N ASP A 587 -31.26 35.77 -11.49
CA ASP A 587 -32.45 36.33 -10.83
C ASP A 587 -33.47 36.67 -11.93
N LEU A 588 -34.50 35.83 -12.08
CA LEU A 588 -35.51 35.97 -13.13
C LEU A 588 -36.41 37.21 -12.96
N ASP A 589 -36.37 37.85 -11.80
CA ASP A 589 -37.10 39.08 -11.52
C ASP A 589 -36.34 40.32 -12.02
N LYS A 590 -35.00 40.25 -12.12
CA LYS A 590 -34.15 41.40 -12.44
C LYS A 590 -33.36 41.29 -13.75
N PHE A 591 -32.79 40.12 -14.05
CA PHE A 591 -31.94 39.92 -15.23
C PHE A 591 -31.92 38.45 -15.65
N ALA A 592 -32.38 38.14 -16.87
CA ALA A 592 -32.43 36.78 -17.38
C ALA A 592 -31.46 36.59 -18.56
N VAL A 593 -30.53 35.64 -18.44
CA VAL A 593 -29.85 35.07 -19.61
C VAL A 593 -30.88 34.27 -20.42
N MET A 594 -30.89 34.46 -21.74
CA MET A 594 -31.77 33.70 -22.65
C MET A 594 -31.61 32.20 -22.39
N THR A 595 -32.71 31.54 -22.07
CA THR A 595 -32.72 30.12 -21.74
C THR A 595 -33.62 29.39 -22.73
N THR A 596 -33.10 28.33 -23.33
CA THR A 596 -33.86 27.48 -24.26
C THR A 596 -34.02 26.07 -23.71
N GLY A 597 -35.05 25.36 -24.17
CA GLY A 597 -35.23 23.96 -23.84
C GLY A 597 -34.41 23.05 -24.74
N ASP A 598 -33.87 21.99 -24.16
CA ASP A 598 -33.26 20.87 -24.88
C ASP A 598 -33.55 19.55 -24.14
N LYS A 599 -33.24 18.41 -24.75
CA LYS A 599 -33.65 17.10 -24.26
C LYS A 599 -32.73 15.98 -24.74
N TYR A 600 -32.66 14.92 -23.95
CA TYR A 600 -31.96 13.69 -24.33
C TYR A 600 -32.69 12.46 -23.79
N PRO A 601 -32.83 11.38 -24.57
CA PRO A 601 -32.68 11.33 -26.01
C PRO A 601 -33.81 12.12 -26.73
N VAL A 602 -33.81 12.16 -28.06
CA VAL A 602 -34.73 13.00 -28.85
C VAL A 602 -36.23 12.69 -28.61
N GLU A 603 -36.55 11.49 -28.13
CA GLU A 603 -37.90 11.02 -27.83
C GLU A 603 -38.49 11.60 -26.55
N VAL A 604 -37.65 12.13 -25.65
CA VAL A 604 -38.13 12.82 -24.45
C VAL A 604 -39.00 13.99 -24.88
N VAL A 605 -40.07 14.24 -24.12
CA VAL A 605 -40.85 15.48 -24.28
C VAL A 605 -40.51 16.36 -23.09
N SER A 606 -40.08 17.59 -23.36
CA SER A 606 -39.78 18.57 -22.33
C SER A 606 -40.17 19.96 -22.79
N SER A 607 -40.44 20.84 -21.83
CA SER A 607 -40.57 22.28 -22.07
C SER A 607 -39.86 23.04 -20.99
N VAL A 608 -39.24 24.15 -21.39
CA VAL A 608 -38.58 25.08 -20.48
C VAL A 608 -39.24 26.43 -20.66
N ASN A 609 -39.85 26.95 -19.59
CA ASN A 609 -40.62 28.19 -19.61
C ASN A 609 -40.21 29.07 -18.44
N ILE A 610 -40.24 30.39 -18.63
CA ILE A 610 -40.22 31.34 -17.52
C ILE A 610 -41.68 31.61 -17.14
N VAL A 611 -42.09 31.21 -15.94
CA VAL A 611 -43.49 31.32 -15.50
C VAL A 611 -43.65 32.29 -14.32
N PRO A 612 -44.74 33.06 -14.25
CA PRO A 612 -45.02 33.92 -13.10
C PRO A 612 -45.33 33.11 -11.83
N ASN A 613 -44.90 33.62 -10.68
CA ASN A 613 -45.13 33.05 -9.35
C ASN A 613 -45.28 34.15 -8.30
N ASN A 614 -46.50 34.48 -7.88
CA ASN A 614 -46.82 35.46 -6.82
C ASN A 614 -46.11 36.82 -6.95
N GLY A 615 -46.00 37.36 -8.17
CA GLY A 615 -45.31 38.63 -8.44
C GLY A 615 -43.85 38.49 -8.87
N ASN A 616 -43.28 37.28 -8.74
CA ASN A 616 -41.95 36.92 -9.21
C ASN A 616 -42.03 36.02 -10.46
N LYS A 617 -40.89 35.61 -11.02
CA LYS A 617 -40.77 34.65 -12.12
C LYS A 617 -39.84 33.51 -11.72
N ASN A 618 -40.11 32.29 -12.18
CA ASN A 618 -39.19 31.16 -12.03
C ASN A 618 -39.05 30.36 -13.33
N LEU A 619 -38.01 29.52 -13.39
CA LEU A 619 -37.71 28.64 -14.51
C LEU A 619 -38.41 27.30 -14.31
N GLU A 620 -39.48 27.05 -15.06
CA GLU A 620 -40.16 25.76 -15.07
C GLU A 620 -39.48 24.82 -16.07
N ILE A 621 -39.05 23.65 -15.60
CA ILE A 621 -38.66 22.52 -16.45
C ILE A 621 -39.73 21.43 -16.28
N ALA A 622 -40.59 21.29 -17.28
CA ALA A 622 -41.54 20.19 -17.37
C ALA A 622 -40.96 19.07 -18.23
N TYR A 623 -41.15 17.82 -17.81
CA TYR A 623 -40.56 16.66 -18.47
C TYR A 623 -41.53 15.48 -18.52
N ASP A 624 -41.41 14.71 -19.59
CA ASP A 624 -42.05 13.41 -19.80
C ASP A 624 -41.01 12.44 -20.38
N PHE A 625 -40.55 11.57 -19.50
CA PHE A 625 -39.56 10.51 -19.70
C PHE A 625 -40.21 9.15 -20.00
N SER A 626 -41.49 9.11 -20.36
CA SER A 626 -42.19 7.88 -20.76
C SER A 626 -41.67 7.27 -22.06
N LYS A 627 -40.92 8.05 -22.86
CA LYS A 627 -40.32 7.62 -24.13
C LYS A 627 -38.80 7.75 -24.09
N GLY A 628 -38.12 7.00 -24.98
CA GLY A 628 -36.66 6.90 -25.04
C GLY A 628 -36.11 5.76 -24.17
N LEU A 629 -34.87 5.36 -24.44
CA LEU A 629 -34.14 4.32 -23.69
C LEU A 629 -32.94 4.93 -22.96
N GLY A 630 -32.50 4.29 -21.89
CA GLY A 630 -31.35 4.74 -21.10
C GLY A 630 -31.63 5.98 -20.26
N THR A 631 -30.57 6.75 -19.99
CA THR A 631 -30.67 8.01 -19.24
C THR A 631 -31.45 9.05 -20.02
N LYS A 632 -32.45 9.64 -19.38
CA LYS A 632 -33.30 10.68 -19.96
C LYS A 632 -33.08 11.99 -19.22
N ALA A 633 -33.13 13.11 -19.94
CA ALA A 633 -32.89 14.42 -19.37
C ALA A 633 -33.67 15.51 -20.10
N ALA A 634 -34.10 16.51 -19.32
CA ALA A 634 -34.72 17.74 -19.78
C ALA A 634 -33.86 18.92 -19.33
N TYR A 635 -33.32 19.66 -20.30
CA TYR A 635 -32.32 20.71 -20.08
C TYR A 635 -32.91 22.10 -20.24
N ALA A 636 -32.62 22.97 -19.30
CA ALA A 636 -32.63 24.41 -19.51
C ALA A 636 -31.22 24.87 -19.92
N ARG A 637 -31.06 25.28 -21.18
CA ARG A 637 -29.79 25.69 -21.79
C ARG A 637 -29.59 27.19 -21.66
N PHE A 638 -28.51 27.62 -21.03
CA PHE A 638 -28.17 29.04 -20.96
C PHE A 638 -27.49 29.49 -22.26
N ASN A 639 -27.86 30.67 -22.75
CA ASN A 639 -27.33 31.30 -23.95
C ASN A 639 -27.36 30.35 -25.16
N ASN A 640 -28.52 29.73 -25.40
CA ASN A 640 -28.75 28.75 -26.47
C ASN A 640 -27.77 27.55 -26.43
N GLY A 641 -27.25 27.20 -25.25
CA GLY A 641 -26.32 26.09 -25.07
C GLY A 641 -24.84 26.46 -25.26
N ASN A 642 -24.53 27.72 -25.57
CA ASN A 642 -23.15 28.23 -25.57
C ASN A 642 -22.60 28.44 -24.15
N GLY A 643 -23.47 28.39 -23.15
CA GLY A 643 -23.13 28.64 -21.75
C GLY A 643 -23.05 30.12 -21.41
N ALA A 644 -23.14 30.40 -20.11
CA ALA A 644 -23.13 31.74 -19.56
C ALA A 644 -22.01 31.86 -18.51
N PRO A 645 -21.21 32.95 -18.58
CA PRO A 645 -20.00 33.07 -17.78
C PRO A 645 -20.33 33.37 -16.32
N ILE A 646 -19.49 32.81 -15.44
CA ILE A 646 -19.48 33.07 -14.00
C ILE A 646 -18.27 33.94 -13.69
N GLU A 647 -18.48 35.01 -12.93
CA GLU A 647 -17.39 35.87 -12.47
C GLU A 647 -16.60 35.19 -11.35
N GLY A 648 -15.28 35.38 -11.28
CA GLY A 648 -14.44 34.92 -10.17
C GLY A 648 -14.33 33.39 -10.04
N GLU A 649 -13.99 32.93 -8.84
CA GLU A 649 -13.73 31.53 -8.50
C GLU A 649 -14.73 31.07 -7.42
N PRO A 650 -15.92 30.59 -7.80
CA PRO A 650 -16.90 30.12 -6.83
C PRO A 650 -16.51 28.73 -6.28
N GLU A 651 -16.86 28.47 -5.02
CA GLU A 651 -16.71 27.16 -4.39
C GLU A 651 -17.97 26.29 -4.59
N PHE A 652 -19.15 26.90 -4.61
CA PHE A 652 -20.41 26.17 -4.80
C PHE A 652 -21.35 26.88 -5.78
N ILE A 653 -22.20 26.10 -6.44
CA ILE A 653 -23.41 26.58 -7.12
C ILE A 653 -24.63 26.19 -6.27
N THR A 654 -25.60 27.09 -6.16
CA THR A 654 -26.85 26.87 -5.42
C THR A 654 -28.05 27.25 -6.26
N ALA A 655 -29.20 26.65 -5.95
CA ALA A 655 -30.48 26.98 -6.57
C ALA A 655 -31.62 26.71 -5.60
N LYS A 656 -32.70 27.50 -5.66
CA LYS A 656 -33.97 27.10 -5.06
C LYS A 656 -34.71 26.22 -6.05
N VAL A 657 -35.10 25.04 -5.61
CA VAL A 657 -35.82 24.06 -6.43
C VAL A 657 -37.15 23.73 -5.76
N LEU A 658 -38.24 24.05 -6.43
CA LEU A 658 -39.56 23.51 -6.14
C LEU A 658 -39.59 22.06 -6.61
N GLY A 659 -39.35 21.15 -5.66
CA GLY A 659 -39.31 19.72 -5.94
C GLY A 659 -40.71 19.17 -6.24
N ASP A 660 -40.75 18.10 -7.03
CA ASP A 660 -41.96 17.36 -7.38
C ASP A 660 -42.02 15.96 -6.74
N GLY A 661 -41.10 15.66 -5.81
CA GLY A 661 -41.01 14.36 -5.14
C GLY A 661 -40.69 13.19 -6.08
N SER A 662 -40.15 13.46 -7.27
CA SER A 662 -39.97 12.45 -8.32
C SER A 662 -38.80 11.50 -8.13
N PHE A 663 -37.95 11.71 -7.12
CA PHE A 663 -36.67 10.99 -6.93
C PHE A 663 -35.69 11.16 -8.12
N ASN A 664 -36.00 12.06 -9.07
CA ASN A 664 -35.11 12.42 -10.18
C ASN A 664 -33.88 13.21 -9.68
N TRP A 665 -32.84 13.21 -10.52
CA TRP A 665 -31.63 13.96 -10.28
C TRP A 665 -31.80 15.39 -10.78
N VAL A 666 -31.21 16.35 -10.07
CA VAL A 666 -31.09 17.75 -10.53
C VAL A 666 -29.62 18.08 -10.62
N ARG A 667 -29.16 18.49 -11.80
CA ARG A 667 -27.73 18.66 -12.12
C ARG A 667 -27.48 19.91 -12.95
N ALA A 668 -26.22 20.31 -13.03
CA ALA A 668 -25.71 21.34 -13.93
C ALA A 668 -24.58 20.80 -14.82
N GLU A 669 -24.49 21.36 -16.01
CA GLU A 669 -23.32 21.23 -16.88
C GLU A 669 -22.46 22.48 -16.78
N VAL A 670 -21.20 22.31 -16.37
CA VAL A 670 -20.25 23.41 -16.15
C VAL A 670 -19.00 23.16 -16.98
N ILE A 671 -18.63 24.12 -17.82
CA ILE A 671 -17.37 24.11 -18.57
C ILE A 671 -16.33 24.88 -17.78
N ASP A 672 -15.15 24.28 -17.58
CA ASP A 672 -14.01 24.93 -16.92
C ASP A 672 -13.11 25.69 -17.93
N ALA A 673 -12.07 26.37 -17.43
CA ALA A 673 -11.15 27.16 -18.24
C ALA A 673 -10.33 26.34 -19.25
N ASP A 674 -10.23 25.03 -19.06
CA ASP A 674 -9.56 24.13 -20.01
C ASP A 674 -10.54 23.64 -21.10
N GLY A 675 -11.80 24.10 -21.06
CA GLY A 675 -12.86 23.73 -22.00
C GLY A 675 -13.50 22.38 -21.69
N LYS A 676 -13.20 21.77 -20.54
CA LYS A 676 -13.75 20.45 -20.17
C LYS A 676 -15.15 20.62 -19.59
N LEU A 677 -16.06 19.77 -20.06
CA LEU A 677 -17.44 19.67 -19.55
C LEU A 677 -17.48 18.81 -18.27
N ASN A 678 -18.00 19.38 -17.20
CA ASN A 678 -18.17 18.75 -15.89
C ASN A 678 -19.67 18.68 -15.54
N TYR A 679 -20.09 17.56 -14.93
CA TYR A 679 -21.48 17.34 -14.54
C TYR A 679 -21.62 17.41 -13.02
N VAL A 680 -22.21 18.49 -12.54
CA VAL A 680 -22.28 18.86 -11.12
C VAL A 680 -23.68 18.52 -10.59
N SER A 681 -23.78 17.68 -9.56
CA SER A 681 -25.07 17.21 -9.02
C SER A 681 -25.53 18.06 -7.83
N PHE A 682 -26.73 18.66 -7.89
CA PHE A 682 -27.38 19.30 -6.74
C PHE A 682 -28.08 18.29 -5.84
N THR A 683 -28.74 17.31 -6.45
CA THR A 683 -29.28 16.14 -5.75
C THR A 683 -29.35 14.97 -6.72
N GLU A 684 -29.18 13.77 -6.17
CA GLU A 684 -29.41 12.51 -6.87
C GLU A 684 -30.65 11.79 -6.32
N ASN A 685 -31.42 12.49 -5.48
CA ASN A 685 -32.63 11.99 -4.85
C ASN A 685 -33.59 13.13 -4.52
N MET A 686 -34.34 13.63 -5.50
CA MET A 686 -35.35 14.67 -5.28
C MET A 686 -36.64 14.10 -4.66
N ASN A 687 -36.56 13.71 -3.39
CA ASN A 687 -37.65 13.10 -2.63
C ASN A 687 -38.53 14.11 -1.85
N TRP A 688 -38.48 15.40 -2.19
CA TRP A 688 -39.25 16.44 -1.53
C TRP A 688 -40.20 17.14 -2.49
N THR A 689 -41.29 17.67 -1.93
CA THR A 689 -42.16 18.64 -2.57
C THR A 689 -42.00 20.00 -1.90
N GLY A 690 -42.22 21.10 -2.61
CA GLY A 690 -42.03 22.45 -2.07
C GLY A 690 -40.65 23.02 -2.38
N TRP A 691 -40.46 24.31 -2.11
CA TRP A 691 -39.20 25.01 -2.36
C TRP A 691 -38.13 24.58 -1.38
N ARG A 692 -36.97 24.16 -1.90
CA ARG A 692 -35.78 23.83 -1.13
C ARG A 692 -34.55 24.45 -1.79
N LYS A 693 -33.66 25.04 -1.00
CA LYS A 693 -32.34 25.44 -1.49
C LYS A 693 -31.46 24.20 -1.58
N VAL A 694 -30.84 23.98 -2.73
CA VAL A 694 -29.90 22.90 -3.00
C VAL A 694 -28.55 23.48 -3.41
N THR A 695 -27.47 22.75 -3.09
CA THR A 695 -26.07 23.19 -3.26
C THR A 695 -25.26 22.09 -3.93
N ALA A 696 -24.34 22.46 -4.81
CA ALA A 696 -23.40 21.55 -5.45
C ALA A 696 -21.98 22.15 -5.48
N ASP A 697 -20.97 21.30 -5.31
CA ASP A 697 -19.55 21.67 -5.25
C ASP A 697 -18.97 21.90 -6.65
N VAL A 698 -18.29 23.04 -6.83
CA VAL A 698 -17.56 23.41 -8.06
C VAL A 698 -16.12 23.86 -7.77
N SER A 699 -15.66 23.72 -6.54
CA SER A 699 -14.37 24.25 -6.06
C SER A 699 -13.16 23.61 -6.74
N ASP A 700 -13.28 22.37 -7.23
CA ASP A 700 -12.25 21.67 -7.99
C ASP A 700 -12.17 22.09 -9.47
N LEU A 701 -13.12 22.91 -9.96
CA LEU A 701 -13.17 23.36 -11.34
C LEU A 701 -12.33 24.62 -11.54
N LYS A 702 -11.55 24.64 -12.62
CA LYS A 702 -10.68 25.77 -12.94
C LYS A 702 -11.47 26.93 -13.53
N ALA A 703 -11.49 28.08 -12.85
CA ALA A 703 -12.12 29.31 -13.35
C ALA A 703 -11.35 29.95 -14.52
N PRO A 704 -12.00 30.74 -15.40
CA PRO A 704 -13.42 31.10 -15.38
C PRO A 704 -14.34 29.94 -15.76
N LEU A 705 -15.53 29.90 -15.13
CA LEU A 705 -16.53 28.86 -15.39
C LEU A 705 -17.62 29.35 -16.34
N LEU A 706 -18.18 28.44 -17.12
CA LEU A 706 -19.36 28.65 -17.96
C LEU A 706 -20.43 27.62 -17.59
N VAL A 707 -21.58 28.06 -17.09
CA VAL A 707 -22.72 27.15 -16.89
C VAL A 707 -23.48 26.99 -18.19
N LYS A 708 -23.49 25.78 -18.73
CA LYS A 708 -24.15 25.43 -19.98
C LYS A 708 -25.63 25.12 -19.78
N SER A 709 -25.96 24.39 -18.72
CA SER A 709 -27.34 24.01 -18.43
C SER A 709 -27.57 23.67 -16.96
N ILE A 710 -28.82 23.80 -16.51
CA ILE A 710 -29.37 23.07 -15.37
C ILE A 710 -30.46 22.15 -15.92
N TYR A 711 -30.52 20.91 -15.42
CA TYR A 711 -31.36 19.88 -16.00
C TYR A 711 -31.86 18.88 -14.97
N VAL A 712 -33.04 18.33 -15.26
CA VAL A 712 -33.57 17.15 -14.57
C VAL A 712 -33.11 15.92 -15.32
N ALA A 713 -32.54 14.95 -14.61
CA ALA A 713 -32.15 13.67 -15.18
C ALA A 713 -32.87 12.52 -14.49
N ASN A 714 -33.23 11.54 -15.30
CA ASN A 714 -33.75 10.25 -14.90
C ASN A 714 -32.75 9.20 -15.45
N PRO A 715 -31.70 8.87 -14.68
CA PRO A 715 -30.69 7.90 -15.09
C PRO A 715 -31.28 6.51 -15.26
N ALA A 716 -30.69 5.73 -16.17
CA ALA A 716 -31.14 4.36 -16.44
C ALA A 716 -31.15 3.45 -15.20
N ASN A 717 -30.19 3.64 -14.29
CA ASN A 717 -30.09 2.85 -13.06
C ASN A 717 -31.01 3.41 -11.96
N GLY A 718 -31.91 2.58 -11.42
CA GLY A 718 -32.96 2.98 -10.47
C GLY A 718 -34.07 3.84 -11.09
N GLN A 719 -34.22 3.78 -12.42
CA GLN A 719 -35.21 4.55 -13.19
C GLN A 719 -36.65 4.23 -12.81
N ASP A 720 -36.90 2.98 -12.40
CA ASP A 720 -38.19 2.43 -11.98
C ASP A 720 -38.71 3.01 -10.65
N GLU A 721 -37.82 3.52 -9.80
CA GLU A 721 -38.17 4.19 -8.54
C GLU A 721 -38.54 5.67 -8.72
N ARG A 722 -38.38 6.22 -9.93
CA ARG A 722 -38.49 7.66 -10.21
C ARG A 722 -39.73 7.99 -11.03
N ALA A 723 -40.33 9.14 -10.75
CA ALA A 723 -41.45 9.61 -11.55
C ALA A 723 -41.01 9.92 -12.98
N VAL A 724 -41.74 9.36 -13.95
CA VAL A 724 -41.47 9.53 -15.38
C VAL A 724 -42.07 10.82 -15.94
N LYS A 725 -42.94 11.50 -15.21
CA LYS A 725 -43.47 12.81 -15.59
C LYS A 725 -43.46 13.72 -14.38
N GLY A 726 -43.17 14.99 -14.60
CA GLY A 726 -43.15 15.96 -13.54
C GLY A 726 -42.80 17.33 -14.06
N LYS A 727 -42.69 18.26 -13.12
CA LYS A 727 -42.23 19.61 -13.38
C LYS A 727 -41.57 20.15 -12.14
N ILE A 728 -40.40 20.74 -12.32
CA ILE A 728 -39.73 21.48 -11.27
C ILE A 728 -39.69 22.96 -11.63
N ASN A 729 -39.67 23.80 -10.61
CA ASN A 729 -39.34 25.21 -10.79
C ASN A 729 -37.99 25.49 -10.13
N ILE A 730 -37.16 26.25 -10.83
CA ILE A 730 -35.85 26.67 -10.35
C ILE A 730 -35.86 28.19 -10.25
N ASP A 731 -35.31 28.70 -9.15
CA ASP A 731 -35.17 30.13 -8.91
C ASP A 731 -33.88 30.43 -8.13
N ASP A 732 -33.47 31.69 -8.09
CA ASP A 732 -32.32 32.20 -7.34
C ASP A 732 -31.03 31.38 -7.53
N ILE A 733 -30.62 31.11 -8.78
CA ILE A 733 -29.36 30.40 -9.01
C ILE A 733 -28.22 31.34 -8.61
N SER A 734 -27.46 30.91 -7.61
CA SER A 734 -26.45 31.73 -6.97
C SER A 734 -25.16 30.95 -6.84
N PHE A 735 -24.04 31.67 -6.82
CA PHE A 735 -22.73 31.08 -6.56
C PHE A 735 -22.23 31.50 -5.20
N ILE A 736 -21.65 30.55 -4.48
CA ILE A 736 -21.02 30.81 -3.20
C ILE A 736 -19.53 30.91 -3.45
N TYR A 737 -18.97 32.07 -3.14
CA TYR A 737 -17.55 32.36 -3.24
C TYR A 737 -16.87 32.15 -1.90
N LYS A 738 -15.58 31.88 -1.96
CA LYS A 738 -14.76 31.76 -0.76
C LYS A 738 -14.89 33.01 0.11
N GLY A 739 -15.33 32.82 1.34
CA GLY A 739 -15.40 33.93 2.30
C GLY A 739 -14.01 34.40 2.68
N GLN A 740 -13.88 35.70 2.99
CA GLN A 740 -12.66 36.25 3.58
C GLN A 740 -12.81 36.31 5.10
N LEU A 741 -11.74 35.98 5.82
CA LEU A 741 -11.69 36.24 7.26
C LEU A 741 -11.72 37.76 7.50
N PRO A 742 -12.48 38.25 8.49
CA PRO A 742 -12.56 39.67 8.78
C PRO A 742 -11.20 40.22 9.20
N SER A 743 -10.91 41.46 8.80
CA SER A 743 -9.73 42.16 9.28
C SER A 743 -9.87 42.49 10.77
N LEU A 744 -8.87 42.10 11.55
CA LEU A 744 -8.85 42.35 12.99
C LEU A 744 -8.26 43.73 13.30
N PRO A 745 -8.68 44.37 14.41
CA PRO A 745 -8.09 45.63 14.86
C PRO A 745 -6.59 45.49 15.08
N LYS A 746 -5.81 46.48 14.61
CA LYS A 746 -4.37 46.62 14.84
C LYS A 746 -4.10 47.78 15.80
N ASN A 747 -4.63 47.66 17.02
CA ASN A 747 -4.50 48.72 18.01
C ASN A 747 -3.06 48.79 18.53
N ALA A 748 -2.52 50.01 18.62
CA ALA A 748 -1.21 50.26 19.22
C ALA A 748 -1.36 50.45 20.73
N ILE A 749 -0.61 49.66 21.51
CA ILE A 749 -0.64 49.73 22.98
C ILE A 749 0.70 50.26 23.49
N LYS A 750 0.68 51.23 24.42
CA LYS A 750 1.88 51.64 25.17
C LYS A 750 1.68 51.42 26.66
N LEU A 751 2.68 50.82 27.31
CA LEU A 751 2.70 50.49 28.73
C LEU A 751 4.07 50.85 29.33
N ASN A 752 4.14 50.97 30.66
CA ASN A 752 5.41 51.04 31.38
C ASN A 752 5.41 50.03 32.52
N VAL A 753 6.56 49.43 32.78
CA VAL A 753 6.74 48.53 33.94
C VAL A 753 6.44 49.29 35.23
N ASN A 754 5.77 48.64 36.18
CA ASN A 754 5.36 49.17 37.48
C ASN A 754 4.41 50.37 37.46
N LYS A 755 3.86 50.75 36.30
CA LYS A 755 2.83 51.79 36.18
C LYS A 755 1.50 51.18 35.73
N LYS A 756 0.39 51.67 36.31
CA LYS A 756 -0.97 51.26 35.90
C LYS A 756 -1.49 52.05 34.70
N GLN A 757 -0.81 53.12 34.30
CA GLN A 757 -1.21 53.93 33.16
C GLN A 757 -0.78 53.25 31.85
N ALA A 758 -1.71 53.20 30.91
CA ALA A 758 -1.52 52.62 29.58
C ALA A 758 -2.17 53.54 28.53
N THR A 759 -1.82 53.37 27.26
CA THR A 759 -2.61 53.94 26.15
C THR A 759 -2.98 52.89 25.12
N ILE A 760 -4.16 53.01 24.54
CA ILE A 760 -4.62 52.27 23.36
C ILE A 760 -4.90 53.31 22.28
N ASN A 761 -4.16 53.28 21.16
CA ASN A 761 -4.23 54.29 20.10
C ASN A 761 -4.18 55.73 20.66
N SER A 762 -3.25 55.99 21.58
CA SER A 762 -3.08 57.26 22.30
C SER A 762 -4.19 57.65 23.29
N LYS A 763 -5.26 56.86 23.42
CA LYS A 763 -6.29 57.06 24.45
C LYS A 763 -5.82 56.49 25.79
N PRO A 764 -5.82 57.27 26.89
CA PRO A 764 -5.36 56.80 28.20
C PRO A 764 -6.30 55.75 28.79
N MET A 765 -5.71 54.74 29.43
CA MET A 765 -6.38 53.62 30.12
C MET A 765 -5.68 53.36 31.46
N THR A 766 -6.41 52.75 32.40
CA THR A 766 -5.84 52.30 33.69
C THR A 766 -5.94 50.78 33.79
N LEU A 767 -4.82 50.13 34.08
CA LEU A 767 -4.69 48.69 34.26
C LEU A 767 -5.13 48.28 35.67
N GLU A 768 -5.79 47.12 35.77
CA GLU A 768 -6.09 46.49 37.06
C GLU A 768 -4.80 46.21 37.85
N GLN A 769 -3.76 45.74 37.15
CA GLN A 769 -2.42 45.53 37.67
C GLN A 769 -1.33 46.06 36.71
N ALA A 770 -0.27 46.63 37.28
CA ALA A 770 0.86 47.12 36.50
C ALA A 770 1.68 45.97 35.89
N PRO A 771 2.25 46.14 34.67
CA PRO A 771 3.19 45.20 34.10
C PRO A 771 4.38 45.01 35.04
N THR A 772 4.84 43.77 35.21
CA THR A 772 5.90 43.43 36.17
C THR A 772 6.93 42.52 35.49
N ILE A 773 8.21 42.71 35.80
CA ILE A 773 9.27 41.83 35.31
C ILE A 773 9.44 40.66 36.28
N VAL A 774 9.41 39.44 35.75
CA VAL A 774 9.73 38.21 36.48
C VAL A 774 10.69 37.40 35.61
N LYS A 775 11.87 37.07 36.13
CA LYS A 775 12.91 36.31 35.40
C LYS A 775 13.16 36.88 33.99
N ASP A 776 13.45 38.18 33.93
CA ASP A 776 13.71 38.95 32.70
C ASP A 776 12.56 38.98 31.67
N ASN A 777 11.40 38.45 32.01
CA ASN A 777 10.20 38.48 31.19
C ASN A 777 9.20 39.48 31.75
N THR A 778 8.61 40.32 30.89
CA THR A 778 7.54 41.22 31.31
C THR A 778 6.20 40.49 31.28
N LEU A 779 5.52 40.42 32.43
CA LEU A 779 4.16 39.93 32.53
C LEU A 779 3.16 41.08 32.54
N VAL A 780 2.03 40.84 31.88
CA VAL A 780 0.94 41.82 31.69
C VAL A 780 -0.42 41.20 32.00
N PRO A 781 -1.43 42.00 32.39
CA PRO A 781 -2.79 41.51 32.55
C PRO A 781 -3.35 40.96 31.23
N ILE A 782 -3.65 39.66 31.17
CA ILE A 782 -4.06 39.00 29.92
C ILE A 782 -5.35 39.60 29.34
N ARG A 783 -6.32 39.92 30.19
CA ARG A 783 -7.62 40.48 29.78
C ARG A 783 -7.43 41.82 29.08
N PHE A 784 -6.68 42.73 29.70
CA PHE A 784 -6.41 44.04 29.13
C PHE A 784 -5.76 43.93 27.74
N VAL A 785 -4.66 43.18 27.62
CA VAL A 785 -3.94 43.08 26.34
C VAL A 785 -4.80 42.41 25.28
N THR A 786 -5.48 41.32 25.61
CA THR A 786 -6.31 40.58 24.65
C THR A 786 -7.48 41.42 24.15
N GLU A 787 -8.24 42.04 25.06
CA GLU A 787 -9.41 42.86 24.69
C GLU A 787 -8.97 44.12 23.93
N ALA A 788 -7.86 44.75 24.33
CA ALA A 788 -7.30 45.90 23.62
C ALA A 788 -6.89 45.55 22.18
N LEU A 789 -6.50 44.30 21.90
CA LEU A 789 -6.17 43.82 20.56
C LEU A 789 -7.39 43.24 19.81
N GLY A 790 -8.59 43.28 20.39
CA GLY A 790 -9.83 42.79 19.78
C GLY A 790 -10.07 41.29 19.92
N GLY A 791 -9.45 40.64 20.92
CA GLY A 791 -9.73 39.25 21.30
C GLY A 791 -10.67 39.15 22.49
N THR A 792 -10.95 37.91 22.90
CA THR A 792 -11.72 37.57 24.10
C THR A 792 -10.95 36.62 25.00
N VAL A 793 -11.26 36.66 26.30
CA VAL A 793 -10.63 35.81 27.32
C VAL A 793 -11.70 35.04 28.08
N LYS A 794 -11.59 33.72 28.10
CA LYS A 794 -12.39 32.83 28.96
C LYS A 794 -11.51 32.29 30.10
N TRP A 795 -12.10 32.13 31.28
CA TRP A 795 -11.48 31.51 32.46
C TRP A 795 -12.19 30.20 32.79
N ASP A 796 -11.42 29.14 32.98
CA ASP A 796 -11.87 27.87 33.54
C ASP A 796 -11.21 27.69 34.91
N ASP A 797 -12.04 27.74 35.96
CA ASP A 797 -11.59 27.66 37.34
C ASP A 797 -11.10 26.25 37.71
N LYS A 798 -11.74 25.21 37.16
CA LYS A 798 -11.43 23.81 37.47
C LYS A 798 -10.07 23.42 36.92
N GLU A 799 -9.75 23.87 35.71
CA GLU A 799 -8.45 23.62 35.10
C GLU A 799 -7.41 24.69 35.43
N ARG A 800 -7.78 25.79 36.10
CA ARG A 800 -6.97 27.02 36.22
C ARG A 800 -6.42 27.43 34.85
N LYS A 801 -7.30 27.46 33.84
CA LYS A 801 -6.97 27.69 32.44
C LYS A 801 -7.53 29.01 31.94
N VAL A 802 -6.71 29.74 31.19
CA VAL A 802 -7.13 30.89 30.39
C VAL A 802 -7.17 30.48 28.92
N THR A 803 -8.30 30.72 28.27
CA THR A 803 -8.46 30.55 26.83
C THR A 803 -8.59 31.92 26.18
N VAL A 804 -7.71 32.22 25.23
CA VAL A 804 -7.71 33.45 24.43
C VAL A 804 -8.19 33.12 23.02
N LEU A 805 -9.18 33.87 22.55
CA LEU A 805 -9.69 33.76 21.18
C LEU A 805 -9.55 35.10 20.46
N ARG A 806 -8.91 35.09 19.29
CA ARG A 806 -8.83 36.27 18.40
C ARG A 806 -8.69 35.83 16.94
N GLY A 807 -9.77 36.01 16.17
CA GLY A 807 -9.82 35.57 14.77
C GLY A 807 -9.50 34.08 14.63
N ASP A 808 -8.40 33.75 13.96
CA ASP A 808 -7.92 32.38 13.74
C ASP A 808 -7.01 31.85 14.86
N LYS A 809 -6.84 32.60 15.96
CA LYS A 809 -5.97 32.24 17.07
C LYS A 809 -6.77 31.77 18.28
N LEU A 810 -6.45 30.56 18.72
CA LEU A 810 -6.77 29.96 20.01
C LEU A 810 -5.47 29.80 20.79
N ILE A 811 -5.43 30.36 22.00
CA ILE A 811 -4.31 30.15 22.93
C ILE A 811 -4.86 29.68 24.27
N ASP A 812 -4.50 28.47 24.68
CA ASP A 812 -4.81 27.93 26.00
C ASP A 812 -3.58 27.95 26.90
N LEU A 813 -3.72 28.53 28.08
CA LEU A 813 -2.65 28.76 29.06
C LEU A 813 -3.11 28.24 30.42
N TRP A 814 -2.26 27.51 31.13
CA TRP A 814 -2.55 27.03 32.48
C TRP A 814 -1.70 27.80 33.50
N ILE A 815 -2.33 28.23 34.60
CA ILE A 815 -1.60 28.95 35.64
C ILE A 815 -0.52 28.04 36.25
N ASP A 816 0.65 28.61 36.49
CA ASP A 816 1.85 27.95 37.03
C ASP A 816 2.44 26.87 36.10
N GLN A 817 2.00 26.78 34.84
CA GLN A 817 2.53 25.86 33.83
C GLN A 817 3.22 26.63 32.69
N ALA A 818 4.40 26.18 32.27
CA ALA A 818 5.12 26.78 31.15
C ALA A 818 4.57 26.32 29.78
N ASP A 819 4.01 25.11 29.70
CA ASP A 819 3.41 24.60 28.47
C ASP A 819 2.03 25.22 28.22
N LEU A 820 1.82 25.67 26.99
CA LEU A 820 0.58 26.24 26.48
C LEU A 820 0.24 25.66 25.10
N LEU A 821 -0.98 25.87 24.63
CA LEU A 821 -1.39 25.47 23.29
C LEU A 821 -1.64 26.71 22.44
N VAL A 822 -1.17 26.67 21.19
CA VAL A 822 -1.48 27.67 20.16
C VAL A 822 -2.04 26.93 18.95
N ASN A 823 -3.34 27.10 18.68
CA ASN A 823 -4.05 26.36 17.62
C ASN A 823 -3.76 24.85 17.66
N GLY A 824 -3.80 24.27 18.86
CA GLY A 824 -3.50 22.86 19.09
C GLY A 824 -2.05 22.46 18.93
N SER A 825 -1.11 23.38 18.72
CA SER A 825 0.33 23.10 18.81
C SER A 825 0.86 23.45 20.20
N ARG A 826 1.58 22.52 20.83
CA ARG A 826 2.19 22.77 22.13
C ARG A 826 3.40 23.69 22.01
N VAL A 827 3.46 24.70 22.87
CA VAL A 827 4.55 25.68 22.97
C VAL A 827 4.94 25.85 24.44
N THR A 828 6.23 25.98 24.73
CA THR A 828 6.71 26.22 26.11
C THR A 828 7.13 27.68 26.26
N ALA A 829 6.60 28.35 27.29
CA ALA A 829 6.96 29.70 27.69
C ALA A 829 8.21 29.73 28.57
N GLU A 830 9.00 30.81 28.51
CA GLU A 830 10.13 31.01 29.42
C GLU A 830 9.70 31.20 30.88
N VAL A 831 8.55 31.83 31.08
CA VAL A 831 7.94 32.05 32.39
C VAL A 831 6.47 31.64 32.34
N ALA A 832 6.02 30.89 33.34
CA ALA A 832 4.63 30.46 33.43
C ALA A 832 3.68 31.65 33.69
N PRO A 833 2.44 31.62 33.16
CA PRO A 833 1.36 32.49 33.61
C PRO A 833 1.16 32.38 35.12
N ALA A 834 0.87 33.49 35.79
CA ALA A 834 0.71 33.54 37.24
C ALA A 834 -0.49 34.42 37.62
N ILE A 835 -1.12 34.12 38.75
CA ILE A 835 -2.10 35.03 39.35
C ILE A 835 -1.37 35.92 40.34
N MET A 836 -1.49 37.24 40.17
CA MET A 836 -0.95 38.23 41.09
C MET A 836 -2.08 39.18 41.47
N ASN A 837 -2.29 39.44 42.77
CA ASN A 837 -3.36 40.33 43.22
C ASN A 837 -4.75 40.06 42.57
N ASN A 838 -5.11 38.78 42.42
CA ASN A 838 -6.33 38.31 41.73
C ASN A 838 -6.44 38.65 40.23
N VAL A 839 -5.33 39.03 39.59
CA VAL A 839 -5.25 39.29 38.14
C VAL A 839 -4.33 38.25 37.50
N THR A 840 -4.78 37.67 36.38
CA THR A 840 -3.95 36.75 35.61
C THR A 840 -2.93 37.51 34.76
N MET A 841 -1.66 37.25 35.05
CA MET A 841 -0.49 37.85 34.44
C MET A 841 0.18 36.83 33.51
N VAL A 842 0.48 37.23 32.28
CA VAL A 842 1.05 36.35 31.22
C VAL A 842 2.28 36.99 30.58
N PRO A 843 3.24 36.21 30.06
CA PRO A 843 4.39 36.74 29.33
C PRO A 843 3.93 37.53 28.10
N LEU A 844 4.24 38.82 28.06
CA LEU A 844 3.74 39.74 27.04
C LEU A 844 4.13 39.30 25.63
N ARG A 845 5.42 39.04 25.42
CA ARG A 845 5.96 38.73 24.09
C ARG A 845 5.30 37.48 23.51
N LEU A 846 5.16 36.43 24.33
CA LEU A 846 4.50 35.20 23.95
C LEU A 846 3.07 35.46 23.44
N ILE A 847 2.26 36.22 24.17
CA ILE A 847 0.87 36.45 23.78
C ILE A 847 0.79 37.37 22.56
N SER A 848 1.45 38.52 22.60
CA SER A 848 1.36 39.51 21.52
C SER A 848 1.89 38.98 20.18
N GLU A 849 3.02 38.29 20.17
CA GLU A 849 3.60 37.76 18.93
C GLU A 849 2.77 36.61 18.36
N ARG A 850 2.18 35.75 19.21
CA ARG A 850 1.28 34.67 18.74
C ARG A 850 -0.06 35.20 18.24
N LEU A 851 -0.47 36.38 18.71
CA LEU A 851 -1.59 37.14 18.15
C LEU A 851 -1.21 37.97 16.92
N GLY A 852 0.05 37.94 16.48
CA GLY A 852 0.52 38.60 15.25
C GLY A 852 1.00 40.04 15.40
N PHE A 853 1.30 40.49 16.63
CA PHE A 853 1.83 41.82 16.93
C PHE A 853 3.32 41.79 17.25
N LYS A 854 4.00 42.91 17.03
CA LYS A 854 5.39 43.11 17.46
C LYS A 854 5.42 43.75 18.83
N VAL A 855 6.39 43.36 19.65
CA VAL A 855 6.63 43.96 20.97
C VAL A 855 7.94 44.75 20.94
N GLY A 856 7.85 46.06 21.17
CA GLY A 856 9.00 46.94 21.37
C GLY A 856 9.31 47.14 22.84
N TRP A 857 10.60 47.34 23.14
CA TRP A 857 11.12 47.61 24.49
C TRP A 857 11.99 48.86 24.48
N ASP A 858 11.66 49.82 25.35
CA ASP A 858 12.46 51.01 25.64
C ASP A 858 13.08 50.87 27.04
N PRO A 859 14.37 50.51 27.12
CA PRO A 859 15.04 50.29 28.40
C PRO A 859 15.22 51.58 29.21
N GLN A 860 15.27 52.75 28.58
CA GLN A 860 15.51 54.02 29.29
C GLN A 860 14.29 54.45 30.10
N ASN A 861 13.10 54.20 29.56
CA ASN A 861 11.83 54.58 30.20
C ASN A 861 11.05 53.39 30.78
N TYR A 862 11.66 52.19 30.76
CA TYR A 862 10.97 50.92 31.02
C TYR A 862 9.65 50.82 30.25
N GLY A 863 9.68 51.30 29.00
CA GLY A 863 8.53 51.47 28.13
C GLY A 863 8.32 50.25 27.23
N ILE A 864 7.07 49.96 26.94
CA ILE A 864 6.64 48.81 26.15
C ILE A 864 5.72 49.33 25.05
N SER A 865 5.93 48.89 23.81
CA SER A 865 5.01 49.11 22.70
C SER A 865 4.53 47.79 22.11
N ILE A 866 3.26 47.73 21.71
CA ILE A 866 2.68 46.61 20.96
C ILE A 866 2.07 47.22 19.68
N GLU A 867 2.51 46.75 18.50
CA GLU A 867 2.13 47.30 17.19
C GLU A 867 2.00 46.27 16.07
#